data_AF-D8FJ62-F1
#
_entry.id   AF-D8FJ62-F1
#
_cell.length_a   1.000
_cell.length_b   1.000
_cell.length_c   1.000
_cell.angle_alpha   90.00
_cell.angle_beta   90.00
_cell.angle_gamma   90.00
#
_symmetry.space_group_name_H-M   'P 1'
#
loop_
_entity.id
_entity.type
_entity.pdbx_description
1 polymer ?
#
loop_
_entity_poly.entity_id
_entity_poly.type
_entity_poly.pdbx_seq_one_letter_code
_entity_poly.pdbx_strand_id
1 'polypeptide(L)'
;MKIENIILKIYNKVKDLFRSNFGSTKGAERILKIFISLFYATDHYSYLTDFKVPTIISIIIFAFIIYLILSIISFLGKYLIILLQRTKPINLTVYILLFIGVKYFLDNSLNLYLKDWQSYLLLFCVCAILIIFAKSFISLFKNKRNLALIFFLPSFCLVFLSIYFYSFPGFQRSALKLAEFKKDKVVERATAYESKEIFYKGPEVSLNSYVSYGGLTKKVRDFYFKKKLNQVEVKGKVYLPKDQKEAPLLFVVHGNHRMTTKNYLGYDYLGKYLSQRGVAVVSVDMNMLNSFYKYSLKNENDARAVLLLENIKYLLSENRNENSKFYKAFDSENIALMGHSRGGEAICIANNFNKLNKNPDNGNIRFSYGFNIKGLIAVAPTFGQYEPCDRELKLWNVNYLTIAGTNDCDVTSFEGQMQYDNIGFSPNSDKFKSAIYVGYANHGNFNSLWGDFDLQPPEGLDINRKELLNQLSQKRILSIYTYNFLENIFGKSFNRDLFKYGPYNYKDFPKTTYYSRYKDSTYENICDFEEDTNLQSASTFGDYIDFSNFSDIYEGANSYGEDKGKNNCVFLSTNDKSRYQIFLRNIPQKRQFLVFDLENFEEINDYDGFKIKISDMVGESASLNIKDYFPAYPPTKVYLYKSDHVFDDYKNYSAPISLRIDLEDFKNNNPLINLEEISNIEFDFDKSIGQISLDNIGFAN
;
A
#
# COMPACT_ATOMS: atom_id res chain seq x y z
N MET A 1 37.30 -47.17 42.16
CA MET A 1 36.85 -47.69 40.84
C MET A 1 35.83 -46.75 40.24
N LYS A 2 36.08 -46.14 39.07
CA LYS A 2 35.16 -45.16 38.47
C LYS A 2 33.87 -45.84 37.99
N ILE A 3 32.72 -45.21 38.25
CA ILE A 3 31.37 -45.64 37.87
C ILE A 3 31.28 -46.03 36.37
N GLU A 4 32.07 -45.39 35.52
CA GLU A 4 32.23 -45.73 34.10
C GLU A 4 32.60 -47.20 33.86
N ASN A 5 33.48 -47.79 34.68
CA ASN A 5 33.87 -49.20 34.55
C ASN A 5 32.77 -50.17 35.00
N ILE A 6 31.87 -49.73 35.88
CA ILE A 6 30.69 -50.53 36.31
C ILE A 6 29.61 -50.45 35.24
N ILE A 7 29.36 -49.27 34.67
CA ILE A 7 28.42 -49.07 33.56
C ILE A 7 28.88 -49.83 32.31
N LEU A 8 30.16 -49.79 31.96
CA LEU A 8 30.72 -50.56 30.86
C LEU A 8 30.61 -52.07 31.09
N LYS A 9 30.81 -52.54 32.33
CA LYS A 9 30.62 -53.95 32.69
C LYS A 9 29.14 -54.38 32.59
N ILE A 10 28.20 -53.55 33.03
CA ILE A 10 26.76 -53.84 32.95
C ILE A 10 26.30 -53.78 31.49
N TYR A 11 26.70 -52.78 30.72
CA TYR A 11 26.43 -52.68 29.28
C TYR A 11 26.94 -53.91 28.54
N ASN A 12 28.19 -54.33 28.80
CA ASN A 12 28.74 -55.53 28.19
C ASN A 12 28.00 -56.79 28.64
N LYS A 13 27.67 -56.95 29.93
CA LYS A 13 26.89 -58.10 30.42
C LYS A 13 25.48 -58.17 29.83
N VAL A 14 24.76 -57.06 29.71
CA VAL A 14 23.42 -57.00 29.11
C VAL A 14 23.51 -57.23 27.61
N LYS A 15 24.47 -56.59 26.93
CA LYS A 15 24.76 -56.84 25.52
C LYS A 15 25.06 -58.30 25.26
N ASP A 16 25.86 -58.94 26.12
CA ASP A 16 26.21 -60.35 26.01
C ASP A 16 25.03 -61.26 26.36
N LEU A 17 24.21 -60.92 27.37
CA LEU A 17 22.97 -61.64 27.73
C LEU A 17 21.93 -61.60 26.60
N PHE A 18 21.72 -60.43 25.97
CA PHE A 18 20.82 -60.31 24.83
C PHE A 18 21.39 -61.01 23.60
N ARG A 19 22.70 -60.93 23.39
CA ARG A 19 23.35 -61.61 22.26
C ARG A 19 23.41 -63.12 22.45
N SER A 20 23.48 -63.63 23.68
CA SER A 20 23.45 -65.06 24.00
C SER A 20 22.03 -65.65 23.94
N ASN A 21 21.02 -64.88 24.36
CA ASN A 21 19.63 -65.37 24.43
C ASN A 21 18.79 -65.06 23.18
N PHE A 22 19.11 -63.99 22.43
CA PHE A 22 18.32 -63.54 21.27
C PHE A 22 19.16 -63.32 19.99
N GLY A 23 20.49 -63.49 20.04
CA GLY A 23 21.37 -63.38 18.87
C GLY A 23 21.68 -61.95 18.43
N SER A 24 22.19 -61.79 17.20
CA SER A 24 22.57 -60.50 16.63
C SER A 24 21.35 -59.80 16.01
N THR A 25 21.04 -58.59 16.46
CA THR A 25 19.94 -57.76 15.93
C THR A 25 20.32 -56.96 14.67
N LYS A 26 21.49 -57.21 14.07
CA LYS A 26 21.88 -56.63 12.77
C LYS A 26 20.81 -56.94 11.73
N GLY A 27 20.23 -55.89 11.16
CA GLY A 27 19.15 -55.99 10.17
C GLY A 27 17.79 -55.51 10.65
N ALA A 28 17.59 -55.29 11.97
CA ALA A 28 16.33 -54.76 12.50
C ALA A 28 15.94 -53.38 11.91
N GLU A 29 16.94 -52.54 11.58
CA GLU A 29 16.72 -51.26 10.89
C GLU A 29 16.06 -51.41 9.51
N ARG A 30 16.30 -52.54 8.82
CA ARG A 30 15.69 -52.83 7.52
C ARG A 30 14.21 -53.16 7.72
N ILE A 31 13.90 -53.96 8.73
CA ILE A 31 12.51 -54.30 9.08
C ILE A 31 11.74 -53.04 9.49
N LEU A 32 12.34 -52.16 10.30
CA LEU A 32 11.70 -50.90 10.71
C LEU A 32 11.48 -49.93 9.54
N LYS A 33 12.44 -49.80 8.62
CA LYS A 33 12.24 -49.01 7.40
C LYS A 33 11.11 -49.56 6.55
N ILE A 34 10.92 -50.88 6.46
CA ILE A 34 9.80 -51.48 5.72
C ILE A 34 8.47 -51.00 6.32
N PHE A 35 8.31 -51.06 7.64
CA PHE A 35 7.10 -50.57 8.30
C PHE A 35 6.90 -49.06 8.13
N ILE A 36 7.95 -48.24 8.30
CA ILE A 36 7.86 -46.78 8.10
C ILE A 36 7.45 -46.47 6.66
N SER A 37 8.01 -47.18 5.69
CA SER A 37 7.71 -46.94 4.28
C SER A 37 6.28 -47.35 3.94
N LEU A 38 5.78 -48.45 4.51
CA LEU A 38 4.37 -48.84 4.41
C LEU A 38 3.44 -47.79 5.01
N PHE A 39 3.79 -47.19 6.15
CA PHE A 39 2.99 -46.11 6.74
C PHE A 39 2.96 -44.86 5.86
N TYR A 40 4.10 -44.39 5.37
CA TYR A 40 4.10 -43.21 4.49
C TYR A 40 3.39 -43.48 3.15
N ALA A 41 3.44 -44.72 2.66
CA ALA A 41 2.69 -45.12 1.49
C ALA A 41 1.17 -45.00 1.68
N THR A 42 0.64 -45.19 2.91
CA THR A 42 -0.79 -44.98 3.18
C THR A 42 -1.24 -43.53 3.02
N ASP A 43 -0.31 -42.56 3.01
CA ASP A 43 -0.61 -41.14 2.86
C ASP A 43 -0.48 -40.66 1.40
N HIS A 44 0.16 -41.48 0.54
CA HIS A 44 0.50 -41.09 -0.84
C HIS A 44 -0.04 -42.07 -1.90
N TYR A 45 -0.61 -43.21 -1.51
CA TYR A 45 -1.10 -44.20 -2.49
C TYR A 45 -2.23 -43.69 -3.39
N SER A 46 -3.00 -42.69 -2.92
CA SER A 46 -4.12 -42.12 -3.67
C SER A 46 -3.69 -41.56 -5.03
N TYR A 47 -2.48 -41.01 -5.11
CA TYR A 47 -1.91 -40.46 -6.35
C TYR A 47 -1.75 -41.50 -7.47
N LEU A 48 -1.61 -42.79 -7.15
CA LEU A 48 -1.58 -43.87 -8.15
C LEU A 48 -2.95 -44.51 -8.38
N THR A 49 -3.83 -44.52 -7.36
CA THR A 49 -5.20 -45.02 -7.54
C THR A 49 -6.05 -44.12 -8.44
N ASP A 50 -5.74 -42.82 -8.48
CA ASP A 50 -6.36 -41.88 -9.42
C ASP A 50 -6.09 -42.24 -10.90
N PHE A 51 -5.04 -43.03 -11.17
CA PHE A 51 -4.74 -43.61 -12.49
C PHE A 51 -5.26 -45.06 -12.66
N LYS A 52 -6.27 -45.45 -11.87
CA LYS A 52 -6.90 -46.79 -11.88
C LYS A 52 -5.98 -47.96 -11.48
N VAL A 53 -4.83 -47.70 -10.86
CA VAL A 53 -4.00 -48.77 -10.28
C VAL A 53 -4.66 -49.28 -8.98
N PRO A 54 -4.77 -50.60 -8.76
CA PRO A 54 -5.41 -51.14 -7.56
C PRO A 54 -4.75 -50.65 -6.26
N THR A 55 -5.57 -50.27 -5.28
CA THR A 55 -5.14 -49.66 -4.00
C THR A 55 -3.99 -50.38 -3.31
N ILE A 56 -4.05 -51.70 -3.22
CA ILE A 56 -3.02 -52.52 -2.55
C ILE A 56 -1.69 -52.43 -3.30
N ILE A 57 -1.72 -52.42 -4.64
CA ILE A 57 -0.52 -52.33 -5.48
C ILE A 57 0.09 -50.92 -5.37
N SER A 58 -0.74 -49.88 -5.37
CA SER A 58 -0.30 -48.49 -5.19
C SER A 58 0.44 -48.28 -3.86
N ILE A 59 -0.05 -48.87 -2.77
CA ILE A 59 0.60 -48.81 -1.46
C ILE A 59 1.96 -49.51 -1.49
N ILE A 60 2.07 -50.68 -2.12
CA ILE A 60 3.33 -51.43 -2.20
C ILE A 60 4.38 -50.65 -3.00
N ILE A 61 3.99 -50.04 -4.14
CA ILE A 61 4.90 -49.25 -4.98
C ILE A 61 5.49 -48.07 -4.20
N PHE A 62 4.64 -47.28 -3.53
CA PHE A 62 5.12 -46.15 -2.74
C PHE A 62 5.97 -46.59 -1.55
N ALA A 63 5.59 -47.69 -0.88
CA ALA A 63 6.37 -48.21 0.23
C ALA A 63 7.77 -48.65 -0.22
N PHE A 64 7.90 -49.20 -1.42
CA PHE A 64 9.21 -49.58 -1.95
C PHE A 64 10.10 -48.36 -2.27
N ILE A 65 9.55 -47.32 -2.91
CA ILE A 65 10.29 -46.10 -3.23
C ILE A 65 10.80 -45.42 -1.96
N ILE A 66 9.93 -45.27 -0.96
CA ILE A 66 10.27 -44.62 0.31
C ILE A 66 11.33 -45.42 1.08
N TYR A 67 11.27 -46.75 1.03
CA TYR A 67 12.28 -47.62 1.63
C TYR A 67 13.68 -47.39 1.05
N LEU A 68 13.75 -47.18 -0.27
CA LEU A 68 14.99 -46.93 -1.00
C LEU A 68 15.59 -45.58 -0.59
N ILE A 69 14.76 -44.54 -0.51
CA ILE A 69 15.16 -43.20 -0.03
C ILE A 69 15.68 -43.27 1.41
N LEU A 70 14.94 -43.92 2.32
CA LEU A 70 15.36 -44.11 3.72
C LEU A 70 16.69 -44.88 3.83
N SER A 71 16.95 -45.78 2.90
CA SER A 71 18.20 -46.54 2.86
C SER A 71 19.38 -45.67 2.44
N ILE A 72 19.22 -44.82 1.43
CA ILE A 72 20.23 -43.84 1.00
C ILE A 72 20.51 -42.82 2.11
N ILE A 73 19.46 -42.27 2.75
CA ILE A 73 19.59 -41.33 3.87
C ILE A 73 20.33 -41.98 5.04
N SER A 74 19.99 -43.22 5.40
CA SER A 74 20.67 -43.91 6.51
C SER A 74 22.14 -44.21 6.23
N PHE A 75 22.49 -44.47 4.96
CA PHE A 75 23.85 -44.74 4.52
C PHE A 75 24.72 -43.47 4.60
N LEU A 76 24.20 -42.34 4.11
CA LEU A 76 24.87 -41.03 4.21
C LEU A 76 24.92 -40.52 5.67
N GLY A 77 23.85 -40.75 6.44
CA GLY A 77 23.74 -40.34 7.85
C GLY A 77 24.79 -40.97 8.77
N LYS A 78 25.31 -42.16 8.44
CA LYS A 78 26.37 -42.83 9.24
C LYS A 78 27.66 -41.99 9.31
N TYR A 79 27.99 -41.27 8.26
CA TYR A 79 29.17 -40.40 8.20
C TYR A 79 28.95 -39.08 8.95
N LEU A 80 27.72 -38.57 8.98
CA LEU A 80 27.32 -37.41 9.80
C LEU A 80 27.35 -37.73 11.31
N ILE A 81 26.99 -38.97 11.68
CA ILE A 81 26.93 -39.44 13.07
C ILE A 81 28.31 -39.46 13.75
N ILE A 82 29.39 -39.72 13.03
CA ILE A 82 30.76 -39.72 13.59
C ILE A 82 31.18 -38.30 14.03
N LEU A 83 30.75 -37.27 13.30
CA LEU A 83 30.94 -35.87 13.67
C LEU A 83 30.03 -35.43 14.83
N LEU A 84 28.83 -36.02 14.93
CA LEU A 84 27.82 -35.72 15.96
C LEU A 84 28.02 -36.47 17.30
N GLN A 85 28.79 -37.57 17.32
CA GLN A 85 28.98 -38.48 18.46
C GLN A 85 29.57 -37.87 19.74
N ARG A 86 30.04 -36.61 19.70
CA ARG A 86 30.53 -35.86 20.89
C ARG A 86 29.49 -34.93 21.51
N THR A 87 28.27 -34.88 20.98
CA THR A 87 27.17 -34.01 21.44
C THR A 87 25.95 -34.82 21.87
N LYS A 88 25.27 -34.42 22.96
CA LYS A 88 24.05 -35.11 23.43
C LYS A 88 22.94 -35.00 22.36
N PRO A 89 22.22 -36.09 22.00
CA PRO A 89 21.20 -36.08 20.94
C PRO A 89 20.11 -35.01 21.12
N ILE A 90 19.66 -34.75 22.35
CA ILE A 90 18.67 -33.70 22.64
C ILE A 90 19.16 -32.30 22.24
N ASN A 91 20.46 -32.02 22.39
CA ASN A 91 21.03 -30.74 21.98
C ASN A 91 21.04 -30.61 20.46
N LEU A 92 21.29 -31.71 19.73
CA LEU A 92 21.26 -31.71 18.28
C LEU A 92 19.85 -31.40 17.74
N THR A 93 18.82 -32.02 18.31
CA THR A 93 17.43 -31.73 17.96
C THR A 93 17.08 -30.27 18.24
N VAL A 94 17.48 -29.75 19.40
CA VAL A 94 17.26 -28.33 19.75
C VAL A 94 17.99 -27.40 18.78
N TYR A 95 19.21 -27.72 18.34
CA TYR A 95 19.94 -26.91 17.36
C TYR A 95 19.31 -26.94 15.97
N ILE A 96 18.76 -28.08 15.53
CA ILE A 96 18.03 -28.17 14.26
C ILE A 96 16.75 -27.32 14.33
N LEU A 97 15.98 -27.43 15.42
CA LEU A 97 14.78 -26.61 15.62
C LEU A 97 15.14 -25.12 15.71
N LEU A 98 16.25 -24.78 16.37
CA LEU A 98 16.77 -23.42 16.43
C LEU A 98 17.12 -22.92 15.02
N PHE A 99 17.81 -23.72 14.22
CA PHE A 99 18.18 -23.35 12.85
C PHE A 99 16.94 -23.09 11.97
N ILE A 100 15.95 -23.98 12.03
CA ILE A 100 14.68 -23.81 11.30
C ILE A 100 13.94 -22.55 11.78
N GLY A 101 13.83 -22.36 13.09
CA GLY A 101 13.13 -21.22 13.68
C GLY A 101 13.80 -19.89 13.40
N VAL A 102 15.14 -19.83 13.50
CA VAL A 102 15.91 -18.63 13.17
C VAL A 102 15.86 -18.34 11.67
N LYS A 103 15.93 -19.36 10.80
CA LYS A 103 15.77 -19.16 9.35
C LYS A 103 14.42 -18.55 9.04
N TYR A 104 13.34 -19.15 9.55
CA TYR A 104 11.99 -18.62 9.36
C TYR A 104 11.88 -17.19 9.88
N PHE A 105 12.42 -16.91 11.07
CA PHE A 105 12.40 -15.56 11.63
C PHE A 105 13.18 -14.57 10.76
N LEU A 106 14.41 -14.87 10.35
CA LEU A 106 15.24 -13.97 9.53
C LEU A 106 14.63 -13.71 8.16
N ASP A 107 14.17 -14.76 7.47
CA ASP A 107 13.59 -14.67 6.12
C ASP A 107 12.32 -13.79 6.09
N ASN A 108 11.60 -13.68 7.22
CA ASN A 108 10.37 -12.88 7.30
C ASN A 108 10.57 -11.54 8.04
N SER A 109 11.53 -11.42 8.96
CA SER A 109 11.71 -10.19 9.75
C SER A 109 12.63 -9.17 9.11
N LEU A 110 13.65 -9.59 8.36
CA LEU A 110 14.65 -8.68 7.80
C LEU A 110 14.49 -8.60 6.29
N ASN A 111 14.24 -7.41 5.77
CA ASN A 111 14.19 -7.17 4.33
C ASN A 111 15.59 -6.89 3.78
N LEU A 112 16.50 -7.86 3.87
CA LEU A 112 17.89 -7.71 3.40
C LEU A 112 18.12 -8.43 2.08
N TYR A 113 18.64 -7.71 1.09
CA TYR A 113 19.11 -8.26 -0.18
C TYR A 113 20.47 -8.97 -0.01
N LEU A 114 20.45 -10.17 0.55
CA LEU A 114 21.64 -11.01 0.73
C LEU A 114 21.73 -12.10 -0.34
N LYS A 115 22.94 -12.36 -0.85
CA LYS A 115 23.21 -13.56 -1.66
C LYS A 115 23.01 -14.80 -0.79
N ASP A 116 22.60 -15.93 -1.38
CA ASP A 116 22.31 -17.17 -0.66
C ASP A 116 23.36 -17.54 0.41
N TRP A 117 24.65 -17.50 0.05
CA TRP A 117 25.73 -17.86 0.98
C TRP A 117 25.85 -16.88 2.16
N GLN A 118 25.55 -15.59 1.97
CA GLN A 118 25.54 -14.58 3.03
C GLN A 118 24.38 -14.83 3.98
N SER A 119 23.21 -15.17 3.46
CA SER A 119 22.03 -15.55 4.26
C SER A 119 22.30 -16.78 5.13
N TYR A 120 22.93 -17.82 4.55
CA TYR A 120 23.32 -19.01 5.32
C TYR A 120 24.43 -18.73 6.35
N LEU A 121 25.37 -17.84 6.04
CA LEU A 121 26.40 -17.40 6.98
C LEU A 121 25.79 -16.64 8.16
N LEU A 122 24.89 -15.69 7.91
CA LEU A 122 24.16 -14.95 8.94
C LEU A 122 23.38 -15.91 9.85
N LEU A 123 22.63 -16.84 9.26
CA LEU A 123 21.89 -17.87 9.98
C LEU A 123 22.81 -18.71 10.88
N PHE A 124 23.95 -19.15 10.36
CA PHE A 124 24.94 -19.90 11.14
C PHE A 124 25.49 -19.07 12.31
N CYS A 125 25.86 -17.82 12.07
CA CYS A 125 26.37 -16.90 13.10
C CYS A 125 25.34 -16.66 14.21
N VAL A 126 24.08 -16.38 13.88
CA VAL A 126 23.01 -16.16 14.86
C VAL A 126 22.78 -17.43 15.69
N CYS A 127 22.70 -18.60 15.05
CA CYS A 127 22.56 -19.87 15.76
C CYS A 127 23.75 -20.12 16.70
N ALA A 128 24.98 -19.87 16.24
CA ALA A 128 26.18 -20.04 17.05
C ALA A 128 26.18 -19.12 18.28
N ILE A 129 25.81 -17.85 18.12
CA ILE A 129 25.70 -16.87 19.21
C ILE A 129 24.68 -17.35 20.26
N LEU A 130 23.48 -17.78 19.83
CA LEU A 130 22.44 -18.26 20.73
C LEU A 130 22.86 -19.52 21.49
N ILE A 131 23.59 -20.44 20.84
CA ILE A 131 24.14 -21.64 21.48
C ILE A 131 25.23 -21.29 22.50
N ILE A 132 26.15 -20.37 22.15
CA ILE A 132 27.22 -19.89 23.04
C ILE A 132 26.60 -19.19 24.25
N PHE A 133 25.60 -18.34 24.04
CA PHE A 133 24.83 -17.67 25.09
C PHE A 133 24.21 -18.68 26.05
N ALA A 134 23.42 -19.64 25.53
CA ALA A 134 22.76 -20.64 26.37
C ALA A 134 23.74 -21.48 27.18
N LYS A 135 24.86 -21.93 26.57
CA LYS A 135 25.87 -22.73 27.28
C LYS A 135 26.64 -21.93 28.32
N SER A 136 27.03 -20.70 28.00
CA SER A 136 27.78 -19.83 28.91
C SER A 136 26.91 -19.37 30.08
N PHE A 137 25.62 -19.10 29.86
CA PHE A 137 24.64 -18.81 30.91
C PHE A 137 24.53 -19.95 31.92
N ILE A 138 24.33 -21.20 31.45
CA ILE A 138 24.27 -22.37 32.34
C ILE A 138 25.61 -22.57 33.06
N SER A 139 26.75 -22.40 32.38
CA SER A 139 28.07 -22.54 32.99
C SER A 139 28.31 -21.51 34.10
N LEU A 140 27.87 -20.27 33.89
CA LEU A 140 28.03 -19.18 34.84
C LEU A 140 27.10 -19.31 36.05
N PHE A 141 25.78 -19.40 35.83
CA PHE A 141 24.80 -19.32 36.91
C PHE A 141 24.50 -20.66 37.57
N LYS A 142 24.42 -21.75 36.80
CA LYS A 142 24.13 -23.08 37.35
C LYS A 142 25.40 -23.78 37.83
N ASN A 143 26.46 -23.76 37.02
CA ASN A 143 27.71 -24.47 37.33
C ASN A 143 28.72 -23.61 38.10
N LYS A 144 28.42 -22.32 38.34
CA LYS A 144 29.27 -21.37 39.10
C LYS A 144 30.70 -21.26 38.56
N ARG A 145 30.89 -21.30 37.23
CA ARG A 145 32.20 -21.20 36.57
C ARG A 145 32.44 -19.78 36.07
N ASN A 146 33.22 -18.99 36.81
CA ASN A 146 33.48 -17.58 36.49
C ASN A 146 34.17 -17.35 35.14
N LEU A 147 35.02 -18.27 34.67
CA LEU A 147 35.65 -18.17 33.34
C LEU A 147 34.63 -18.16 32.18
N ALA A 148 33.39 -18.62 32.41
CA ALA A 148 32.33 -18.54 31.40
C ALA A 148 31.93 -17.10 31.07
N LEU A 149 32.27 -16.12 31.91
CA LEU A 149 32.03 -14.69 31.67
C LEU A 149 32.61 -14.20 30.34
N ILE A 150 33.75 -14.74 29.92
CA ILE A 150 34.44 -14.37 28.66
C ILE A 150 33.54 -14.65 27.45
N PHE A 151 32.73 -15.71 27.49
CA PHE A 151 31.78 -16.05 26.42
C PHE A 151 30.38 -15.51 26.70
N PHE A 152 29.98 -15.44 27.96
CA PHE A 152 28.66 -14.96 28.37
C PHE A 152 28.47 -13.49 28.05
N LEU A 153 29.42 -12.62 28.42
CA LEU A 153 29.26 -11.17 28.23
C LEU A 153 29.08 -10.78 26.75
N PRO A 154 29.95 -11.21 25.80
CA PRO A 154 29.77 -10.85 24.40
C PRO A 154 28.50 -11.44 23.79
N SER A 155 28.19 -12.71 24.07
CA SER A 155 27.00 -13.35 23.50
C SER A 155 25.70 -12.81 24.10
N PHE A 156 25.68 -12.46 25.40
CA PHE A 156 24.56 -11.76 26.04
C PHE A 156 24.36 -10.38 25.42
N CYS A 157 25.44 -9.60 25.24
CA CYS A 157 25.34 -8.30 24.59
C CYS A 157 24.76 -8.41 23.18
N LEU A 158 25.20 -9.37 22.37
CA LEU A 158 24.66 -9.58 21.02
C LEU A 158 23.18 -9.98 21.04
N VAL A 159 22.79 -10.94 21.90
CA VAL A 159 21.38 -11.35 22.02
C VAL A 159 20.51 -10.20 22.52
N PHE A 160 20.99 -9.44 23.52
CA PHE A 160 20.30 -8.28 24.06
C PHE A 160 20.14 -7.18 23.01
N LEU A 161 21.20 -6.87 22.26
CA LEU A 161 21.16 -5.88 21.17
C LEU A 161 20.19 -6.31 20.07
N SER A 162 20.13 -7.59 19.71
CA SER A 162 19.14 -8.09 18.74
C SER A 162 17.70 -7.95 19.25
N ILE A 163 17.43 -8.33 20.51
CA ILE A 163 16.09 -8.18 21.11
C ILE A 163 15.72 -6.69 21.21
N TYR A 164 16.65 -5.85 21.65
CA TYR A 164 16.48 -4.41 21.68
C TYR A 164 16.18 -3.89 20.29
N PHE A 165 16.93 -4.33 19.27
CA PHE A 165 16.77 -3.93 17.88
C PHE A 165 15.33 -4.10 17.42
N TYR A 166 14.73 -5.28 17.60
CA TYR A 166 13.33 -5.52 17.23
C TYR A 166 12.30 -4.85 18.14
N SER A 167 12.68 -4.47 19.35
CA SER A 167 11.77 -3.83 20.32
C SER A 167 11.70 -2.31 20.18
N PHE A 168 12.78 -1.64 19.74
CA PHE A 168 12.79 -0.19 19.62
C PHE A 168 12.10 0.26 18.31
N PRO A 169 11.45 1.45 18.32
CA PRO A 169 10.59 1.90 17.22
C PRO A 169 11.33 2.39 15.97
N GLY A 170 12.67 2.40 15.96
CA GLY A 170 13.46 2.88 14.83
C GLY A 170 14.21 4.19 15.08
N PHE A 171 14.68 4.78 13.99
CA PHE A 171 15.52 5.97 13.90
C PHE A 171 14.68 7.19 13.46
N GLN A 172 15.16 8.39 13.78
CA GLN A 172 14.44 9.60 13.41
C GLN A 172 14.64 9.92 11.93
N ARG A 173 13.60 10.51 11.33
CA ARG A 173 13.69 11.08 9.98
C ARG A 173 14.69 12.22 9.89
N SER A 174 15.14 12.46 8.67
CA SER A 174 15.91 13.65 8.32
C SER A 174 15.11 14.92 8.58
N ALA A 175 15.80 16.04 8.82
CA ALA A 175 15.14 17.33 8.98
C ALA A 175 14.36 17.69 7.71
N LEU A 176 13.11 18.14 7.88
CA LEU A 176 12.28 18.58 6.76
C LEU A 176 12.84 19.87 6.18
N LYS A 177 13.28 19.83 4.92
CA LYS A 177 13.58 21.02 4.11
C LYS A 177 12.30 21.46 3.42
N LEU A 178 11.55 22.37 4.04
CA LEU A 178 10.29 22.88 3.48
C LEU A 178 10.48 24.28 2.92
N ALA A 179 9.91 24.55 1.74
CA ALA A 179 9.78 25.88 1.20
C ALA A 179 9.02 26.82 2.17
N GLU A 180 9.50 28.07 2.27
CA GLU A 180 8.94 29.09 3.15
C GLU A 180 7.79 29.84 2.47
N PHE A 181 6.56 29.39 2.72
CA PHE A 181 5.35 30.11 2.32
C PHE A 181 4.76 30.87 3.51
N LYS A 182 4.17 32.04 3.25
CA LYS A 182 3.39 32.79 4.25
C LYS A 182 2.15 31.98 4.64
N LYS A 183 2.04 31.61 5.92
CA LYS A 183 0.94 30.81 6.46
C LYS A 183 -0.08 31.67 7.19
N ASP A 184 -0.92 32.38 6.45
CA ASP A 184 -1.96 33.25 7.00
C ASP A 184 -3.37 32.67 6.89
N LYS A 185 -3.58 31.62 6.09
CA LYS A 185 -4.90 30.98 5.91
C LYS A 185 -5.18 29.90 6.96
N VAL A 186 -6.46 29.68 7.23
CA VAL A 186 -7.00 28.57 8.02
C VAL A 186 -8.02 27.86 7.16
N VAL A 187 -7.88 26.54 7.02
CA VAL A 187 -8.81 25.75 6.21
C VAL A 187 -9.94 25.17 7.07
N GLU A 188 -9.66 24.86 8.33
CA GLU A 188 -10.59 24.14 9.18
C GLU A 188 -11.80 25.03 9.55
N ARG A 189 -13.00 24.50 9.28
CA ARG A 189 -14.25 25.14 9.69
C ARG A 189 -14.68 24.69 11.09
N ALA A 190 -15.41 25.58 11.77
CA ALA A 190 -16.01 25.31 13.07
C ALA A 190 -17.08 24.21 13.01
N THR A 191 -17.29 23.53 14.12
CA THR A 191 -18.38 22.57 14.30
C THR A 191 -19.72 23.29 14.44
N ALA A 192 -20.76 22.77 13.78
CA ALA A 192 -22.13 23.31 13.85
C ALA A 192 -23.12 22.34 14.54
N TYR A 193 -22.76 21.06 14.69
CA TYR A 193 -23.64 20.01 15.19
C TYR A 193 -22.93 19.13 16.23
N GLU A 194 -23.70 18.46 17.09
CA GLU A 194 -23.22 17.28 17.81
C GLU A 194 -23.25 16.03 16.91
N SER A 195 -22.48 14.99 17.24
CA SER A 195 -22.51 13.71 16.51
C SER A 195 -23.45 12.73 17.22
N LYS A 196 -24.38 12.12 16.47
CA LYS A 196 -25.23 11.02 16.93
C LYS A 196 -24.81 9.71 16.26
N GLU A 197 -24.35 8.75 17.07
CA GLU A 197 -23.84 7.46 16.60
C GLU A 197 -24.92 6.37 16.64
N ILE A 198 -25.09 5.62 15.55
CA ILE A 198 -26.12 4.59 15.44
C ILE A 198 -25.54 3.35 14.74
N PHE A 199 -25.55 2.21 15.41
CA PHE A 199 -25.31 0.93 14.74
C PHE A 199 -26.57 0.50 13.96
N TYR A 200 -26.39 0.00 12.74
CA TYR A 200 -27.47 -0.53 11.92
C TYR A 200 -27.17 -1.96 11.47
N LYS A 201 -28.25 -2.70 11.24
CA LYS A 201 -28.24 -4.06 10.73
C LYS A 201 -29.47 -4.25 9.86
N GLY A 202 -29.25 -4.59 8.60
CA GLY A 202 -30.26 -4.82 7.58
C GLY A 202 -30.31 -6.28 7.13
N PRO A 203 -30.81 -6.54 5.91
CA PRO A 203 -30.96 -7.88 5.36
C PRO A 203 -29.61 -8.56 5.06
N GLU A 204 -29.69 -9.86 4.76
CA GLU A 204 -28.54 -10.65 4.29
C GLU A 204 -28.43 -10.58 2.76
N VAL A 205 -27.20 -10.52 2.26
CA VAL A 205 -26.87 -10.51 0.84
C VAL A 205 -25.89 -11.62 0.49
N SER A 206 -25.95 -12.10 -0.75
CA SER A 206 -25.07 -13.15 -1.23
C SER A 206 -23.89 -12.59 -2.02
N LEU A 207 -22.67 -12.92 -1.58
CA LEU A 207 -21.42 -12.54 -2.25
C LEU A 207 -20.70 -13.71 -2.94
N ASN A 208 -21.29 -14.91 -2.95
CA ASN A 208 -20.70 -16.12 -3.54
C ASN A 208 -20.28 -15.97 -5.01
N SER A 209 -20.96 -15.11 -5.76
CA SER A 209 -20.71 -14.93 -7.19
C SER A 209 -19.47 -14.09 -7.51
N TYR A 210 -18.88 -13.45 -6.51
CA TYR A 210 -17.78 -12.49 -6.65
C TYR A 210 -16.47 -13.00 -6.06
N VAL A 211 -16.51 -14.02 -5.21
CA VAL A 211 -15.32 -14.52 -4.52
C VAL A 211 -15.24 -16.03 -4.59
N SER A 212 -14.06 -16.54 -4.92
CA SER A 212 -13.78 -17.97 -4.79
C SER A 212 -13.84 -18.38 -3.32
N TYR A 213 -14.80 -19.25 -2.98
CA TYR A 213 -15.11 -19.58 -1.59
C TYR A 213 -15.19 -21.09 -1.34
N GLY A 214 -14.05 -21.69 -0.97
CA GLY A 214 -13.94 -23.14 -0.77
C GLY A 214 -12.91 -23.56 0.28
N GLY A 215 -12.73 -24.87 0.42
CA GLY A 215 -11.68 -25.49 1.23
C GLY A 215 -11.67 -25.09 2.71
N LEU A 216 -10.46 -24.97 3.28
CA LEU A 216 -10.28 -24.56 4.68
C LEU A 216 -10.63 -23.08 4.90
N THR A 217 -10.38 -22.22 3.92
CA THR A 217 -10.77 -20.79 3.97
C THR A 217 -12.25 -20.62 4.25
N LYS A 218 -13.10 -21.40 3.56
CA LYS A 218 -14.53 -21.46 3.83
C LYS A 218 -14.84 -21.94 5.25
N LYS A 219 -14.31 -23.11 5.63
CA LYS A 219 -14.61 -23.73 6.94
C LYS A 219 -14.27 -22.81 8.13
N VAL A 220 -13.10 -22.18 8.10
CA VAL A 220 -12.65 -21.28 9.18
C VAL A 220 -13.54 -20.04 9.28
N ARG A 221 -13.88 -19.45 8.12
CA ARG A 221 -14.70 -18.24 8.06
C ARG A 221 -16.15 -18.50 8.47
N ASP A 222 -16.77 -19.55 7.95
CA ASP A 222 -18.12 -19.98 8.34
C ASP A 222 -18.22 -20.23 9.85
N PHE A 223 -17.20 -20.89 10.42
CA PHE A 223 -17.13 -21.16 11.86
C PHE A 223 -17.04 -19.87 12.68
N TYR A 224 -16.16 -18.95 12.29
CA TYR A 224 -15.95 -17.70 13.03
C TYR A 224 -17.19 -16.79 13.00
N PHE A 225 -17.74 -16.55 11.80
CA PHE A 225 -18.87 -15.64 11.63
C PHE A 225 -20.23 -16.28 11.95
N LYS A 226 -20.29 -17.62 12.07
CA LYS A 226 -21.55 -18.39 12.16
C LYS A 226 -22.51 -18.08 11.00
N LYS A 227 -21.96 -17.64 9.88
CA LYS A 227 -22.64 -17.15 8.67
C LYS A 227 -21.79 -17.51 7.46
N LYS A 228 -22.46 -17.74 6.34
CA LYS A 228 -21.85 -18.07 5.06
C LYS A 228 -21.70 -16.83 4.19
N LEU A 229 -20.89 -16.94 3.14
CA LEU A 229 -20.70 -15.87 2.16
C LEU A 229 -21.95 -15.59 1.30
N ASN A 230 -22.96 -16.47 1.30
CA ASN A 230 -24.28 -16.18 0.73
C ASN A 230 -25.27 -15.52 1.71
N GLN A 231 -24.83 -15.23 2.94
CA GLN A 231 -25.64 -14.73 4.06
C GLN A 231 -24.92 -13.60 4.78
N VAL A 232 -24.30 -12.69 4.03
CA VAL A 232 -23.53 -11.58 4.58
C VAL A 232 -24.48 -10.48 5.01
N GLU A 233 -24.40 -10.08 6.27
CA GLU A 233 -25.29 -9.05 6.82
C GLU A 233 -24.89 -7.66 6.33
N VAL A 234 -25.85 -6.90 5.79
CA VAL A 234 -25.73 -5.46 5.58
C VAL A 234 -25.69 -4.77 6.95
N LYS A 235 -24.55 -4.22 7.36
CA LYS A 235 -24.40 -3.59 8.68
C LYS A 235 -23.22 -2.63 8.74
N GLY A 236 -23.23 -1.80 9.76
CA GLY A 236 -22.19 -0.81 10.00
C GLY A 236 -22.58 0.20 11.06
N LYS A 237 -21.89 1.34 11.06
CA LYS A 237 -22.13 2.43 12.01
C LYS A 237 -22.36 3.74 11.27
N VAL A 238 -23.41 4.44 11.65
CA VAL A 238 -23.79 5.76 11.14
C VAL A 238 -23.38 6.82 12.16
N TYR A 239 -22.82 7.92 11.68
CA TYR A 239 -22.55 9.16 12.42
C TYR A 239 -23.41 10.26 11.79
N LEU A 240 -24.42 10.72 12.51
CA LEU A 240 -25.35 11.74 12.03
C LEU A 240 -25.02 13.10 12.65
N PRO A 241 -25.07 14.20 11.89
CA PRO A 241 -25.26 15.52 12.49
C PRO A 241 -26.57 15.52 13.28
N LYS A 242 -26.47 15.67 14.61
CA LYS A 242 -27.63 15.64 15.49
C LYS A 242 -28.60 16.75 15.09
N ASP A 243 -29.89 16.42 15.01
CA ASP A 243 -31.01 17.31 14.69
C ASP A 243 -31.05 17.87 13.25
N GLN A 244 -30.04 17.60 12.42
CA GLN A 244 -30.10 17.92 10.99
C GLN A 244 -30.89 16.84 10.22
N LYS A 245 -31.79 17.29 9.34
CA LYS A 245 -32.46 16.45 8.34
C LYS A 245 -31.77 16.56 7.00
N GLU A 246 -31.92 15.53 6.17
CA GLU A 246 -31.40 15.50 4.80
C GLU A 246 -29.91 15.88 4.74
N ALA A 247 -29.10 15.24 5.59
CA ALA A 247 -27.67 15.48 5.59
C ALA A 247 -27.03 14.80 4.36
N PRO A 248 -26.12 15.49 3.63
CA PRO A 248 -25.33 14.85 2.59
C PRO A 248 -24.50 13.72 3.21
N LEU A 249 -24.24 12.66 2.44
CA LEU A 249 -23.85 11.37 3.00
C LEU A 249 -22.55 10.83 2.40
N LEU A 250 -21.60 10.48 3.26
CA LEU A 250 -20.38 9.77 2.92
C LEU A 250 -20.47 8.30 3.36
N PHE A 251 -20.34 7.37 2.43
CA PHE A 251 -20.10 5.96 2.78
C PHE A 251 -18.61 5.66 2.83
N VAL A 252 -18.16 4.94 3.85
CA VAL A 252 -16.75 4.59 4.08
C VAL A 252 -16.61 3.08 4.12
N VAL A 253 -15.69 2.55 3.32
CA VAL A 253 -15.34 1.13 3.28
C VAL A 253 -13.88 0.89 3.60
N HIS A 254 -13.61 -0.18 4.33
CA HIS A 254 -12.29 -0.54 4.80
C HIS A 254 -11.63 -1.50 3.81
N GLY A 255 -10.31 -1.43 3.75
CA GLY A 255 -9.51 -2.41 3.05
C GLY A 255 -9.38 -3.72 3.78
N ASN A 256 -8.47 -4.54 3.27
CA ASN A 256 -8.14 -5.80 3.90
C ASN A 256 -7.44 -5.55 5.24
N HIS A 257 -7.84 -6.31 6.25
CA HIS A 257 -7.20 -6.35 7.56
C HIS A 257 -7.53 -7.70 8.18
N ARG A 258 -7.11 -7.97 9.42
CA ARG A 258 -7.59 -9.11 10.20
C ARG A 258 -9.13 -9.11 10.33
N MET A 259 -9.79 -10.20 9.93
CA MET A 259 -11.25 -10.37 9.95
C MET A 259 -11.90 -10.31 11.33
N THR A 260 -11.09 -10.39 12.39
CA THR A 260 -11.55 -10.33 13.79
C THR A 260 -11.58 -8.91 14.34
N THR A 261 -10.99 -7.93 13.65
CA THR A 261 -10.99 -6.52 14.04
C THR A 261 -12.26 -5.87 13.50
N LYS A 262 -13.08 -5.23 14.34
CA LYS A 262 -14.31 -4.53 13.92
C LYS A 262 -13.95 -3.34 13.02
N ASN A 263 -13.89 -3.55 11.70
CA ASN A 263 -13.26 -2.58 10.81
C ASN A 263 -14.03 -1.25 10.70
N TYR A 264 -15.36 -1.28 10.83
CA TYR A 264 -16.26 -0.12 10.85
C TYR A 264 -16.03 0.90 11.99
N LEU A 265 -15.13 0.60 12.92
CA LEU A 265 -14.71 1.53 13.98
C LEU A 265 -13.41 2.27 13.65
N GLY A 266 -12.70 1.90 12.57
CA GLY A 266 -11.42 2.49 12.21
C GLY A 266 -11.47 3.99 11.90
N TYR A 267 -12.59 4.45 11.36
CA TYR A 267 -12.87 5.83 10.98
C TYR A 267 -13.81 6.57 11.94
N ASP A 268 -13.91 6.13 13.21
CA ASP A 268 -14.75 6.80 14.22
C ASP A 268 -14.42 8.29 14.37
N TYR A 269 -13.14 8.65 14.36
CA TYR A 269 -12.69 10.04 14.42
C TYR A 269 -13.20 10.86 13.22
N LEU A 270 -13.18 10.29 12.01
CA LEU A 270 -13.60 10.96 10.79
C LEU A 270 -15.13 11.07 10.73
N GLY A 271 -15.84 10.01 11.14
CA GLY A 271 -17.28 10.01 11.28
C GLY A 271 -17.77 11.14 12.21
N LYS A 272 -17.13 11.30 13.37
CA LYS A 272 -17.39 12.42 14.29
C LYS A 272 -17.02 13.77 13.67
N TYR A 273 -15.82 13.88 13.12
CA TYR A 273 -15.31 15.12 12.52
C TYR A 273 -16.26 15.71 11.46
N LEU A 274 -16.77 14.86 10.57
CA LEU A 274 -17.64 15.25 9.46
C LEU A 274 -19.09 15.48 9.89
N SER A 275 -19.63 14.63 10.76
CA SER A 275 -21.00 14.80 11.28
C SER A 275 -21.14 16.06 12.12
N GLN A 276 -20.13 16.44 12.90
CA GLN A 276 -20.12 17.74 13.60
C GLN A 276 -20.08 18.95 12.64
N ARG A 277 -19.83 18.73 11.35
CA ARG A 277 -19.79 19.74 10.28
C ARG A 277 -20.90 19.54 9.24
N GLY A 278 -21.93 18.77 9.58
CA GLY A 278 -23.15 18.66 8.78
C GLY A 278 -23.09 17.66 7.62
N VAL A 279 -22.19 16.68 7.69
CA VAL A 279 -22.12 15.56 6.74
C VAL A 279 -22.36 14.25 7.50
N ALA A 280 -23.39 13.50 7.12
CA ALA A 280 -23.61 12.17 7.64
C ALA A 280 -22.54 11.19 7.12
N VAL A 281 -22.09 10.27 7.97
CA VAL A 281 -21.09 9.27 7.59
C VAL A 281 -21.58 7.87 7.92
N VAL A 282 -21.44 6.94 6.99
CA VAL A 282 -21.77 5.52 7.17
C VAL A 282 -20.49 4.71 6.99
N SER A 283 -19.99 4.10 8.05
CA SER A 283 -18.86 3.18 7.99
C SER A 283 -19.38 1.74 7.91
N VAL A 284 -19.12 1.08 6.78
CA VAL A 284 -19.67 -0.25 6.45
C VAL A 284 -18.80 -1.38 7.00
N ASP A 285 -19.42 -2.37 7.64
CA ASP A 285 -18.73 -3.57 8.08
C ASP A 285 -18.33 -4.43 6.88
N MET A 286 -17.03 -4.58 6.66
CA MET A 286 -16.46 -5.42 5.59
C MET A 286 -15.77 -6.69 6.13
N ASN A 287 -15.97 -7.04 7.41
CA ASN A 287 -15.19 -8.09 8.09
C ASN A 287 -15.27 -9.45 7.41
N MET A 288 -16.43 -9.80 6.82
CA MET A 288 -16.61 -11.07 6.13
C MET A 288 -15.63 -11.23 4.95
N LEU A 289 -15.18 -10.12 4.36
CA LEU A 289 -14.27 -10.11 3.22
C LEU A 289 -12.78 -10.02 3.62
N ASN A 290 -12.50 -9.81 4.91
CA ASN A 290 -11.16 -9.56 5.42
C ASN A 290 -10.32 -10.84 5.66
N SER A 291 -9.01 -10.68 5.65
CA SER A 291 -8.00 -11.72 5.82
C SER A 291 -7.96 -12.38 7.19
N PHE A 292 -7.52 -13.63 7.23
CA PHE A 292 -7.23 -14.34 8.47
C PHE A 292 -6.12 -15.37 8.27
N TYR A 293 -4.89 -15.02 8.68
CA TYR A 293 -3.72 -15.87 8.52
C TYR A 293 -3.60 -16.35 7.05
N LYS A 294 -3.26 -17.63 6.83
CA LYS A 294 -3.25 -18.26 5.50
C LYS A 294 -4.62 -18.51 4.86
N TYR A 295 -5.72 -18.18 5.55
CA TYR A 295 -7.12 -18.44 5.15
C TYR A 295 -7.80 -17.16 4.65
N SER A 296 -7.08 -16.37 3.87
CA SER A 296 -7.55 -15.10 3.30
C SER A 296 -8.36 -15.32 2.03
N LEU A 297 -9.29 -14.41 1.74
CA LEU A 297 -9.92 -14.33 0.43
C LEU A 297 -8.92 -13.69 -0.55
N LYS A 298 -9.15 -13.94 -1.84
CA LYS A 298 -8.38 -13.36 -2.94
C LYS A 298 -9.36 -12.73 -3.92
N ASN A 299 -8.95 -11.63 -4.54
CA ASN A 299 -9.68 -10.91 -5.60
C ASN A 299 -11.12 -10.56 -5.20
N GLU A 300 -11.32 -10.03 -3.99
CA GLU A 300 -12.65 -9.76 -3.43
C GLU A 300 -13.14 -8.31 -3.56
N ASN A 301 -12.48 -7.48 -4.38
CA ASN A 301 -12.77 -6.03 -4.45
C ASN A 301 -14.12 -5.73 -5.11
N ASP A 302 -14.55 -6.55 -6.07
CA ASP A 302 -15.90 -6.51 -6.65
C ASP A 302 -16.98 -6.92 -5.62
N ALA A 303 -16.70 -7.90 -4.76
CA ALA A 303 -17.57 -8.27 -3.65
C ALA A 303 -17.71 -7.13 -2.62
N ARG A 304 -16.61 -6.42 -2.32
CA ARG A 304 -16.63 -5.22 -1.46
C ARG A 304 -17.50 -4.12 -2.09
N ALA A 305 -17.37 -3.92 -3.40
CA ALA A 305 -18.16 -2.94 -4.15
C ALA A 305 -19.67 -3.25 -4.09
N VAL A 306 -20.04 -4.51 -4.30
CA VAL A 306 -21.44 -4.96 -4.22
C VAL A 306 -21.98 -4.85 -2.80
N LEU A 307 -21.22 -5.26 -1.78
CA LEU A 307 -21.64 -5.12 -0.40
C LEU A 307 -21.85 -3.65 -0.01
N LEU A 308 -21.01 -2.74 -0.50
CA LEU A 308 -21.19 -1.30 -0.33
C LEU A 308 -22.52 -0.82 -0.96
N LEU A 309 -22.78 -1.17 -2.22
CA LEU A 309 -24.00 -0.75 -2.93
C LEU A 309 -25.28 -1.29 -2.26
N GLU A 310 -25.24 -2.51 -1.72
CA GLU A 310 -26.35 -3.07 -0.93
C GLU A 310 -26.57 -2.34 0.41
N ASN A 311 -25.49 -1.85 1.05
CA ASN A 311 -25.61 -0.99 2.23
C ASN A 311 -26.24 0.38 1.89
N ILE A 312 -25.86 0.97 0.76
CA ILE A 312 -26.48 2.23 0.27
C ILE A 312 -27.96 2.01 0.02
N LYS A 313 -28.31 0.95 -0.71
CA LYS A 313 -29.70 0.58 -1.01
C LYS A 313 -30.56 0.47 0.25
N TYR A 314 -30.08 -0.27 1.25
CA TYR A 314 -30.79 -0.47 2.51
C TYR A 314 -31.00 0.84 3.27
N LEU A 315 -29.95 1.63 3.46
CA LEU A 315 -30.08 2.88 4.22
C LEU A 315 -30.95 3.92 3.51
N LEU A 316 -30.92 3.97 2.18
CA LEU A 316 -31.82 4.86 1.42
C LEU A 316 -33.27 4.36 1.42
N SER A 317 -33.53 3.06 1.57
CA SER A 317 -34.90 2.57 1.81
C SER A 317 -35.39 2.91 3.21
N GLU A 318 -34.52 2.77 4.23
CA GLU A 318 -34.82 3.19 5.60
C GLU A 318 -35.03 4.71 5.69
N ASN A 319 -34.32 5.50 4.89
CA ASN A 319 -34.48 6.95 4.81
C ASN A 319 -35.90 7.39 4.39
N ARG A 320 -36.60 6.55 3.62
CA ARG A 320 -37.97 6.81 3.14
C ARG A 320 -39.05 6.23 4.04
N ASN A 321 -38.69 5.38 4.99
CA ASN A 321 -39.62 4.68 5.86
C ASN A 321 -39.91 5.53 7.12
N GLU A 322 -41.14 6.01 7.28
CA GLU A 322 -41.59 6.85 8.41
C GLU A 322 -41.38 6.22 9.79
N ASN A 323 -41.38 4.89 9.86
CA ASN A 323 -41.16 4.15 11.10
C ASN A 323 -39.67 3.90 11.38
N SER A 324 -38.78 4.25 10.46
CA SER A 324 -37.34 4.07 10.63
C SER A 324 -36.74 5.21 11.45
N LYS A 325 -35.76 4.87 12.28
CA LYS A 325 -34.89 5.84 12.96
C LYS A 325 -34.05 6.69 12.00
N PHE A 326 -34.00 6.31 10.72
CA PHE A 326 -33.29 7.03 9.66
C PHE A 326 -34.22 7.84 8.76
N TYR A 327 -35.53 7.92 9.07
CA TYR A 327 -36.46 8.69 8.25
C TYR A 327 -36.00 10.14 8.06
N LYS A 328 -35.79 10.54 6.79
CA LYS A 328 -35.28 11.87 6.38
C LYS A 328 -33.94 12.25 7.00
N ALA A 329 -33.12 11.29 7.40
CA ALA A 329 -31.79 11.55 7.94
C ALA A 329 -30.79 11.93 6.84
N PHE A 330 -30.96 11.39 5.62
CA PHE A 330 -29.99 11.49 4.54
C PHE A 330 -30.56 12.22 3.33
N ASP A 331 -29.72 13.00 2.66
CA ASP A 331 -29.98 13.51 1.32
C ASP A 331 -29.49 12.48 0.28
N SER A 332 -30.44 11.85 -0.43
CA SER A 332 -30.14 10.83 -1.44
C SER A 332 -29.52 11.39 -2.72
N GLU A 333 -29.56 12.70 -2.92
CA GLU A 333 -28.97 13.37 -4.10
C GLU A 333 -27.52 13.78 -3.88
N ASN A 334 -27.01 13.70 -2.65
CA ASN A 334 -25.65 14.09 -2.30
C ASN A 334 -24.93 12.94 -1.60
N ILE A 335 -24.53 11.94 -2.39
CA ILE A 335 -23.80 10.75 -1.91
C ILE A 335 -22.34 10.81 -2.38
N ALA A 336 -21.41 10.50 -1.48
CA ALA A 336 -20.01 10.29 -1.80
C ALA A 336 -19.53 8.96 -1.24
N LEU A 337 -18.48 8.39 -1.84
CA LEU A 337 -17.86 7.15 -1.38
C LEU A 337 -16.40 7.41 -0.98
N MET A 338 -15.97 6.76 0.09
CA MET A 338 -14.59 6.75 0.55
C MET A 338 -14.15 5.31 0.81
N GLY A 339 -12.92 4.98 0.44
CA GLY A 339 -12.37 3.65 0.63
C GLY A 339 -10.89 3.70 1.01
N HIS A 340 -10.42 2.73 1.79
CA HIS A 340 -9.00 2.59 2.16
C HIS A 340 -8.39 1.31 1.58
N SER A 341 -7.19 1.32 1.01
CA SER A 341 -6.51 0.12 0.51
C SER A 341 -7.39 -0.57 -0.54
N ARG A 342 -7.65 -1.88 -0.40
CA ARG A 342 -8.64 -2.59 -1.21
C ARG A 342 -10.03 -1.95 -1.26
N GLY A 343 -10.41 -1.25 -0.19
CA GLY A 343 -11.64 -0.48 -0.14
C GLY A 343 -11.61 0.74 -1.06
N GLY A 344 -10.45 1.35 -1.26
CA GLY A 344 -10.25 2.49 -2.16
C GLY A 344 -10.43 2.10 -3.64
N GLU A 345 -9.98 0.90 -4.02
CA GLU A 345 -10.33 0.33 -5.33
C GLU A 345 -11.82 0.00 -5.43
N ALA A 346 -12.39 -0.60 -4.37
CA ALA A 346 -13.78 -1.03 -4.33
C ALA A 346 -14.79 0.12 -4.54
N ILE A 347 -14.49 1.35 -4.11
CA ILE A 347 -15.38 2.50 -4.37
C ILE A 347 -15.40 2.91 -5.85
N CYS A 348 -14.29 2.76 -6.56
CA CYS A 348 -14.22 3.00 -8.00
C CYS A 348 -15.03 1.95 -8.76
N ILE A 349 -14.86 0.68 -8.37
CA ILE A 349 -15.64 -0.46 -8.90
C ILE A 349 -17.13 -0.26 -8.60
N ALA A 350 -17.49 0.16 -7.39
CA ALA A 350 -18.87 0.42 -7.00
C ALA A 350 -19.50 1.54 -7.84
N ASN A 351 -18.77 2.62 -8.09
CA ASN A 351 -19.22 3.71 -8.95
C ASN A 351 -19.45 3.25 -10.41
N ASN A 352 -18.63 2.34 -10.91
CA ASN A 352 -18.85 1.71 -12.21
C ASN A 352 -20.11 0.82 -12.20
N PHE A 353 -20.21 -0.12 -11.26
CA PHE A 353 -21.35 -1.03 -11.12
C PHE A 353 -22.67 -0.29 -10.89
N ASN A 354 -22.64 0.85 -10.19
CA ASN A 354 -23.79 1.69 -9.95
C ASN A 354 -24.48 2.19 -11.24
N LYS A 355 -23.70 2.32 -12.34
CA LYS A 355 -24.17 2.78 -13.66
C LYS A 355 -24.58 1.62 -14.58
N LEU A 356 -24.30 0.38 -14.21
CA LEU A 356 -24.58 -0.80 -15.01
C LEU A 356 -25.90 -1.47 -14.60
N ASN A 357 -26.53 -2.15 -15.55
CA ASN A 357 -27.72 -2.99 -15.30
C ASN A 357 -27.37 -4.45 -15.05
N LYS A 358 -26.12 -4.85 -15.29
CA LYS A 358 -25.61 -6.23 -15.16
C LYS A 358 -24.15 -6.22 -14.73
N ASN A 359 -23.73 -7.29 -14.06
CA ASN A 359 -22.32 -7.50 -13.76
C ASN A 359 -21.52 -7.73 -15.07
N PRO A 360 -20.34 -7.10 -15.21
CA PRO A 360 -19.54 -7.20 -16.43
C PRO A 360 -18.97 -8.60 -16.71
N ASP A 361 -18.67 -9.38 -15.67
CA ASP A 361 -18.08 -10.72 -15.82
C ASP A 361 -19.13 -11.84 -15.83
N ASN A 362 -20.36 -11.53 -15.38
CA ASN A 362 -21.47 -12.47 -15.37
C ASN A 362 -22.81 -11.77 -15.65
N GLY A 363 -23.22 -11.76 -16.92
CA GLY A 363 -24.46 -11.12 -17.39
C GLY A 363 -25.78 -11.74 -16.87
N ASN A 364 -25.73 -12.81 -16.08
CA ASN A 364 -26.90 -13.34 -15.36
C ASN A 364 -27.17 -12.61 -14.04
N ILE A 365 -26.18 -11.88 -13.51
CA ILE A 365 -26.31 -11.07 -12.32
C ILE A 365 -26.82 -9.69 -12.74
N ARG A 366 -27.99 -9.29 -12.24
CA ARG A 366 -28.60 -7.99 -12.52
C ARG A 366 -28.24 -6.98 -11.44
N PHE A 367 -28.01 -5.74 -11.87
CA PHE A 367 -27.85 -4.58 -11.02
C PHE A 367 -29.05 -3.64 -11.17
N SER A 368 -29.37 -2.93 -10.09
CA SER A 368 -30.47 -1.96 -10.03
C SER A 368 -30.18 -0.93 -8.94
N TYR A 369 -29.05 -0.25 -9.05
CA TYR A 369 -28.56 0.71 -8.06
C TYR A 369 -28.93 2.15 -8.46
N GLY A 370 -28.19 2.75 -9.40
CA GLY A 370 -28.52 4.08 -9.94
C GLY A 370 -28.48 5.21 -8.92
N PHE A 371 -27.61 5.13 -7.90
CA PHE A 371 -27.48 6.15 -6.86
C PHE A 371 -26.75 7.40 -7.38
N ASN A 372 -27.09 8.58 -6.84
CA ASN A 372 -26.46 9.85 -7.21
C ASN A 372 -25.10 10.03 -6.50
N ILE A 373 -24.10 9.26 -6.92
CA ILE A 373 -22.73 9.32 -6.40
C ILE A 373 -21.99 10.50 -7.04
N LYS A 374 -21.67 11.51 -6.24
CA LYS A 374 -21.06 12.77 -6.68
C LYS A 374 -19.53 12.78 -6.65
N GLY A 375 -18.90 11.88 -5.90
CA GLY A 375 -17.44 11.80 -5.84
C GLY A 375 -16.90 10.63 -5.02
N LEU A 376 -15.60 10.40 -5.19
CA LEU A 376 -14.85 9.27 -4.66
C LEU A 376 -13.61 9.75 -3.92
N ILE A 377 -13.33 9.18 -2.75
CA ILE A 377 -12.15 9.47 -1.93
C ILE A 377 -11.38 8.17 -1.64
N ALA A 378 -10.25 7.98 -2.30
CA ALA A 378 -9.42 6.80 -2.18
C ALA A 378 -8.23 7.08 -1.23
N VAL A 379 -8.17 6.37 -0.11
CA VAL A 379 -7.04 6.46 0.84
C VAL A 379 -6.15 5.26 0.61
N ALA A 380 -4.85 5.49 0.43
CA ALA A 380 -3.81 4.50 0.14
C ALA A 380 -4.35 3.31 -0.65
N PRO A 381 -5.03 3.54 -1.79
CA PRO A 381 -5.86 2.51 -2.42
C PRO A 381 -5.00 1.48 -3.12
N THR A 382 -5.55 0.30 -3.36
CA THR A 382 -5.04 -0.58 -4.41
C THR A 382 -5.60 -0.17 -5.78
N PHE A 383 -5.01 -0.67 -6.86
CA PHE A 383 -5.46 -0.50 -8.24
C PHE A 383 -5.20 -1.79 -9.03
N GLY A 384 -6.19 -2.24 -9.82
CA GLY A 384 -6.03 -3.38 -10.72
C GLY A 384 -6.06 -4.76 -10.07
N GLN A 385 -6.48 -4.90 -8.79
CA GLN A 385 -6.73 -6.23 -8.22
C GLN A 385 -8.02 -6.85 -8.76
N TYR A 386 -8.96 -6.02 -9.23
CA TYR A 386 -10.11 -6.43 -10.01
C TYR A 386 -10.18 -5.63 -11.32
N GLU A 387 -10.10 -6.35 -12.44
CA GLU A 387 -10.13 -5.80 -13.79
C GLU A 387 -11.42 -6.27 -14.50
N PRO A 388 -12.50 -5.47 -14.52
CA PRO A 388 -13.73 -5.88 -15.17
C PRO A 388 -13.50 -6.11 -16.66
N CYS A 389 -13.86 -7.31 -17.15
CA CYS A 389 -13.54 -7.76 -18.51
C CYS A 389 -12.04 -7.72 -18.87
N ASP A 390 -11.14 -8.01 -17.91
CA ASP A 390 -9.68 -8.04 -18.08
C ASP A 390 -9.10 -6.69 -18.55
N ARG A 391 -9.65 -5.58 -18.03
CA ARG A 391 -9.24 -4.21 -18.37
C ARG A 391 -9.12 -3.33 -17.14
N GLU A 392 -8.19 -2.38 -17.20
CA GLU A 392 -8.10 -1.28 -16.25
C GLU A 392 -9.40 -0.48 -16.20
N LEU A 393 -9.81 -0.13 -14.99
CA LEU A 393 -11.04 0.61 -14.77
C LEU A 393 -10.88 2.09 -15.14
N LYS A 394 -11.36 2.45 -16.33
CA LYS A 394 -11.50 3.85 -16.75
C LYS A 394 -12.82 4.45 -16.27
N LEU A 395 -12.76 5.65 -15.71
CA LEU A 395 -13.91 6.39 -15.22
C LEU A 395 -14.04 7.72 -15.97
N TRP A 396 -15.29 8.20 -16.12
CA TRP A 396 -15.59 9.46 -16.79
C TRP A 396 -16.53 10.33 -15.95
N ASN A 397 -16.24 11.63 -15.89
CA ASN A 397 -17.04 12.65 -15.20
C ASN A 397 -17.29 12.34 -13.71
N VAL A 398 -16.23 11.98 -12.99
CA VAL A 398 -16.26 11.64 -11.56
C VAL A 398 -15.34 12.59 -10.79
N ASN A 399 -15.84 13.20 -9.71
CA ASN A 399 -14.95 13.88 -8.78
C ASN A 399 -14.12 12.85 -8.02
N TYR A 400 -12.80 13.03 -7.95
CA TYR A 400 -11.90 12.04 -7.35
C TYR A 400 -10.83 12.68 -6.47
N LEU A 401 -10.65 12.15 -5.27
CA LEU A 401 -9.54 12.50 -4.39
C LEU A 401 -8.80 11.22 -4.05
N THR A 402 -7.48 11.19 -4.21
CA THR A 402 -6.63 10.14 -3.65
C THR A 402 -5.59 10.69 -2.71
N ILE A 403 -5.29 9.96 -1.63
CA ILE A 403 -4.28 10.32 -0.63
C ILE A 403 -3.52 9.10 -0.14
N ALA A 404 -2.19 9.12 -0.20
CA ALA A 404 -1.34 8.05 0.32
C ALA A 404 -0.08 8.62 1.00
N GLY A 405 0.74 7.75 1.59
CA GLY A 405 1.93 8.14 2.33
C GLY A 405 3.22 7.51 1.80
N THR A 406 4.33 8.24 1.89
CA THR A 406 5.64 7.76 1.39
C THR A 406 6.24 6.61 2.17
N ASN A 407 5.72 6.33 3.38
CA ASN A 407 6.17 5.26 4.26
C ASN A 407 5.13 4.14 4.36
N ASP A 408 4.33 3.97 3.31
CA ASP A 408 3.37 2.87 3.19
C ASP A 408 4.13 1.55 2.94
N CYS A 409 4.01 0.59 3.87
CA CYS A 409 4.64 -0.72 3.75
C CYS A 409 3.65 -1.83 3.35
N ASP A 410 2.35 -1.54 3.19
CA ASP A 410 1.34 -2.53 2.74
C ASP A 410 1.08 -2.37 1.23
N VAL A 411 0.99 -1.12 0.76
CA VAL A 411 0.93 -0.74 -0.65
C VAL A 411 2.09 0.23 -0.90
N THR A 412 3.25 -0.29 -1.28
CA THR A 412 4.51 0.47 -1.37
C THR A 412 4.54 1.52 -2.49
N SER A 413 3.54 1.49 -3.37
CA SER A 413 3.35 2.44 -4.47
C SER A 413 2.12 3.33 -4.22
N PHE A 414 2.13 4.56 -4.74
CA PHE A 414 0.96 5.44 -4.73
C PHE A 414 -0.03 5.06 -5.85
N GLU A 415 -0.55 3.83 -5.81
CA GLU A 415 -1.42 3.22 -6.84
C GLU A 415 -2.68 4.05 -7.15
N GLY A 416 -3.12 4.90 -6.22
CA GLY A 416 -4.22 5.84 -6.45
C GLY A 416 -3.98 6.84 -7.59
N GLN A 417 -2.72 7.12 -7.94
CA GLN A 417 -2.34 7.91 -9.12
C GLN A 417 -2.73 7.20 -10.42
N MET A 418 -2.63 5.87 -10.48
CA MET A 418 -3.00 5.09 -11.68
C MET A 418 -4.51 5.21 -11.96
N GLN A 419 -5.34 5.22 -10.92
CA GLN A 419 -6.77 5.50 -11.07
C GLN A 419 -7.04 6.97 -11.41
N TYR A 420 -6.26 7.91 -10.84
CA TYR A 420 -6.33 9.34 -11.16
C TYR A 420 -6.09 9.55 -12.66
N ASP A 421 -5.04 8.96 -13.23
CA ASP A 421 -4.71 9.07 -14.66
C ASP A 421 -5.84 8.48 -15.53
N ASN A 422 -6.44 7.36 -15.09
CA ASN A 422 -7.57 6.70 -15.75
C ASN A 422 -8.95 7.39 -15.57
N ILE A 423 -9.00 8.65 -15.12
CA ILE A 423 -10.23 9.45 -15.05
C ILE A 423 -10.21 10.57 -16.11
N GLY A 424 -11.19 10.52 -17.03
CA GLY A 424 -11.43 11.54 -18.04
C GLY A 424 -12.59 12.50 -17.70
N PHE A 425 -12.55 13.70 -18.27
CA PHE A 425 -13.62 14.70 -18.16
C PHE A 425 -14.15 15.10 -19.53
N SER A 426 -15.47 15.22 -19.61
CA SER A 426 -16.13 15.91 -20.72
C SER A 426 -16.06 17.43 -20.49
N PRO A 427 -16.02 18.24 -21.57
CA PRO A 427 -16.13 19.69 -21.46
C PRO A 427 -17.36 20.10 -20.64
N ASN A 428 -17.22 21.12 -19.80
CA ASN A 428 -18.29 21.69 -18.97
C ASN A 428 -18.91 20.75 -17.91
N SER A 429 -18.27 19.62 -17.57
CA SER A 429 -18.79 18.69 -16.55
C SER A 429 -18.68 19.20 -15.10
N ASP A 430 -17.89 20.26 -14.86
CA ASP A 430 -17.56 20.83 -13.55
C ASP A 430 -17.01 19.79 -12.55
N LYS A 431 -16.24 18.83 -13.07
CA LYS A 431 -15.60 17.78 -12.27
C LYS A 431 -14.13 18.08 -12.06
N PHE A 432 -13.59 17.62 -10.94
CA PHE A 432 -12.17 17.72 -10.64
C PHE A 432 -11.63 16.45 -9.99
N LYS A 433 -10.34 16.22 -10.19
CA LYS A 433 -9.58 15.16 -9.55
C LYS A 433 -8.35 15.74 -8.85
N SER A 434 -7.93 15.13 -7.74
CA SER A 434 -6.70 15.50 -7.04
C SER A 434 -6.02 14.28 -6.42
N ALA A 435 -4.68 14.28 -6.42
CA ALA A 435 -3.86 13.25 -5.80
C ALA A 435 -2.85 13.87 -4.83
N ILE A 436 -2.83 13.41 -3.59
CA ILE A 436 -2.02 13.97 -2.50
C ILE A 436 -1.07 12.90 -1.94
N TYR A 437 0.23 13.03 -2.19
CA TYR A 437 1.24 12.16 -1.59
C TYR A 437 1.88 12.84 -0.38
N VAL A 438 1.73 12.21 0.79
CA VAL A 438 2.08 12.80 2.08
C VAL A 438 3.38 12.20 2.59
N GLY A 439 4.41 13.03 2.71
CA GLY A 439 5.71 12.63 3.27
C GLY A 439 5.55 12.05 4.68
N TYR A 440 6.22 10.93 4.92
CA TYR A 440 6.27 10.22 6.20
C TYR A 440 4.95 9.63 6.70
N ALA A 441 3.85 9.73 5.96
CA ALA A 441 2.64 8.99 6.29
C ALA A 441 2.81 7.51 5.92
N ASN A 442 2.23 6.60 6.70
CA ASN A 442 2.21 5.16 6.41
C ASN A 442 0.80 4.68 6.02
N HIS A 443 0.62 3.39 5.78
CA HIS A 443 -0.69 2.83 5.42
C HIS A 443 -1.69 2.96 6.57
N GLY A 444 -1.29 2.49 7.76
CA GLY A 444 -2.19 2.19 8.85
C GLY A 444 -2.69 3.40 9.64
N ASN A 445 -1.92 4.50 9.73
CA ASN A 445 -2.25 5.61 10.64
C ASN A 445 -3.44 6.47 10.18
N PHE A 446 -3.91 6.34 8.93
CA PHE A 446 -5.21 6.86 8.52
C PHE A 446 -6.36 6.18 9.29
N ASN A 447 -6.14 4.97 9.80
CA ASN A 447 -7.10 4.18 10.56
C ASN A 447 -6.75 4.13 12.05
N SER A 448 -7.75 4.19 12.93
CA SER A 448 -7.51 4.16 14.38
C SER A 448 -7.16 2.78 14.96
N LEU A 449 -7.38 1.72 14.20
CA LEU A 449 -7.26 0.34 14.67
C LEU A 449 -6.12 -0.46 14.06
N TRP A 450 -5.50 0.02 12.97
CA TRP A 450 -4.47 -0.72 12.24
C TRP A 450 -3.08 -0.51 12.86
N GLY A 451 -2.81 0.72 13.31
CA GLY A 451 -1.54 1.07 13.96
C GLY A 451 -0.45 1.45 12.97
N ASP A 452 0.78 1.51 13.46
CA ASP A 452 1.96 2.00 12.74
C ASP A 452 2.88 0.88 12.25
N PHE A 453 2.44 -0.38 12.37
CA PHE A 453 3.23 -1.54 11.99
C PHE A 453 3.01 -2.00 10.56
N ASP A 454 1.92 -1.59 9.88
CA ASP A 454 1.43 -1.97 8.53
C ASP A 454 1.40 -3.49 8.20
N LEU A 455 2.48 -4.20 8.47
CA LEU A 455 2.69 -5.63 8.42
C LEU A 455 2.52 -6.30 9.78
N GLN A 456 2.23 -7.61 9.77
CA GLN A 456 2.15 -8.41 11.00
C GLN A 456 3.56 -8.82 11.46
N PRO A 457 3.75 -9.18 12.75
CA PRO A 457 4.98 -9.83 13.17
C PRO A 457 5.14 -11.23 12.55
N PRO A 458 6.38 -11.65 12.24
CA PRO A 458 7.63 -10.95 12.56
C PRO A 458 8.05 -9.85 11.57
N GLU A 459 7.40 -9.74 10.41
CA GLU A 459 7.73 -8.79 9.32
C GLU A 459 7.71 -7.33 9.81
N GLY A 460 6.63 -6.91 10.47
CA GLY A 460 6.48 -5.54 10.97
C GLY A 460 7.49 -5.13 12.06
N LEU A 461 8.24 -6.09 12.64
CA LEU A 461 9.20 -5.78 13.70
C LEU A 461 10.41 -5.01 13.19
N ASP A 462 10.72 -5.04 11.90
CA ASP A 462 11.84 -4.28 11.32
C ASP A 462 11.42 -2.91 10.79
N ILE A 463 10.13 -2.54 10.81
CA ILE A 463 9.70 -1.23 10.29
C ILE A 463 10.25 -0.08 11.15
N ASN A 464 10.69 0.99 10.47
CA ASN A 464 11.25 2.21 11.06
C ASN A 464 10.16 3.21 11.48
N ARG A 465 9.36 2.82 12.47
CA ARG A 465 8.16 3.58 12.91
C ARG A 465 8.46 4.97 13.47
N LYS A 466 9.69 5.24 13.93
CA LYS A 466 10.11 6.54 14.46
C LYS A 466 10.29 7.60 13.36
N GLU A 467 10.35 7.19 12.09
CA GLU A 467 10.35 8.10 10.94
C GLU A 467 8.96 8.68 10.64
N LEU A 468 7.92 7.96 11.07
CA LEU A 468 6.55 8.22 10.66
C LEU A 468 6.02 9.56 11.17
N LEU A 469 5.20 10.17 10.33
CA LEU A 469 4.27 11.20 10.75
C LEU A 469 3.37 10.61 11.84
N ASN A 470 3.23 11.32 12.96
CA ASN A 470 2.40 10.85 14.05
C ASN A 470 0.94 10.66 13.59
N GLN A 471 0.27 9.67 14.18
CA GLN A 471 -1.08 9.26 13.78
C GLN A 471 -2.10 10.41 13.84
N LEU A 472 -2.02 11.31 14.82
CA LEU A 472 -2.97 12.42 14.95
C LEU A 472 -2.85 13.40 13.77
N SER A 473 -1.62 13.73 13.38
CA SER A 473 -1.35 14.55 12.19
C SER A 473 -1.88 13.89 10.93
N GLN A 474 -1.63 12.60 10.71
CA GLN A 474 -2.10 11.89 9.52
C GLN A 474 -3.64 11.83 9.43
N LYS A 475 -4.32 11.55 10.56
CA LYS A 475 -5.78 11.62 10.66
C LYS A 475 -6.32 13.03 10.41
N ARG A 476 -5.63 14.06 10.90
CA ARG A 476 -6.00 15.46 10.68
C ARG A 476 -5.92 15.83 9.19
N ILE A 477 -4.84 15.44 8.50
CA ILE A 477 -4.69 15.65 7.05
C ILE A 477 -5.88 15.03 6.31
N LEU A 478 -6.18 13.75 6.57
CA LEU A 478 -7.29 13.06 5.91
C LEU A 478 -8.65 13.72 6.21
N SER A 479 -8.88 14.15 7.45
CA SER A 479 -10.13 14.82 7.86
C SER A 479 -10.36 16.12 7.10
N ILE A 480 -9.31 16.96 6.99
CA ILE A 480 -9.37 18.25 6.32
C ILE A 480 -9.60 18.09 4.83
N TYR A 481 -8.81 17.25 4.15
CA TYR A 481 -8.97 17.01 2.71
C TYR A 481 -10.34 16.42 2.39
N THR A 482 -10.78 15.43 3.16
CA THR A 482 -12.10 14.80 2.99
C THR A 482 -13.22 15.82 3.12
N TYR A 483 -13.21 16.65 4.17
CA TYR A 483 -14.26 17.64 4.39
C TYR A 483 -14.30 18.70 3.28
N ASN A 484 -13.15 19.25 2.89
CA ASN A 484 -13.09 20.26 1.84
C ASN A 484 -13.49 19.70 0.47
N PHE A 485 -13.17 18.43 0.21
CA PHE A 485 -13.60 17.75 -1.01
C PHE A 485 -15.13 17.62 -1.05
N LEU A 486 -15.72 17.15 0.05
CA LEU A 486 -17.18 16.99 0.19
C LEU A 486 -17.92 18.33 0.06
N GLU A 487 -17.42 19.40 0.66
CA GLU A 487 -18.01 20.74 0.52
C GLU A 487 -18.03 21.24 -0.93
N ASN A 488 -17.02 20.90 -1.74
CA ASN A 488 -17.00 21.23 -3.16
C ASN A 488 -17.99 20.38 -3.96
N ILE A 489 -17.95 19.06 -3.81
CA ILE A 489 -18.77 18.17 -4.65
C ILE A 489 -20.27 18.21 -4.31
N PHE A 490 -20.62 18.63 -3.09
CA PHE A 490 -22.00 18.87 -2.68
C PHE A 490 -22.46 20.32 -2.95
N GLY A 491 -21.63 21.15 -3.59
CA GLY A 491 -22.00 22.48 -4.07
C GLY A 491 -22.14 23.54 -2.97
N LYS A 492 -21.36 23.43 -1.88
CA LYS A 492 -21.43 24.37 -0.74
C LYS A 492 -20.36 25.45 -0.75
N SER A 493 -19.12 25.14 -1.13
CA SER A 493 -18.01 26.11 -1.12
C SER A 493 -17.58 26.58 -2.50
N PHE A 494 -17.50 25.66 -3.47
CA PHE A 494 -16.83 25.84 -4.77
C PHE A 494 -15.38 26.35 -4.70
N ASN A 495 -14.78 26.40 -3.50
CA ASN A 495 -13.38 26.79 -3.32
C ASN A 495 -12.49 25.54 -3.42
N ARG A 496 -11.73 25.44 -4.51
CA ARG A 496 -10.80 24.34 -4.80
C ARG A 496 -9.33 24.71 -4.52
N ASP A 497 -9.04 25.83 -3.85
CA ASP A 497 -7.68 26.36 -3.66
C ASP A 497 -6.76 25.37 -2.95
N LEU A 498 -7.26 24.67 -1.93
CA LEU A 498 -6.49 23.65 -1.23
C LEU A 498 -5.97 22.55 -2.18
N PHE A 499 -6.76 22.18 -3.18
CA PHE A 499 -6.41 21.14 -4.15
C PHE A 499 -5.55 21.71 -5.27
N LYS A 500 -5.85 22.93 -5.74
CA LYS A 500 -5.11 23.62 -6.81
C LYS A 500 -3.69 24.02 -6.42
N TYR A 501 -3.51 24.47 -5.18
CA TYR A 501 -2.25 25.09 -4.72
C TYR A 501 -1.61 24.35 -3.54
N GLY A 502 -2.21 23.25 -3.07
CA GLY A 502 -1.73 22.50 -1.91
C GLY A 502 -1.92 23.23 -0.56
N PRO A 503 -1.39 22.64 0.54
CA PRO A 503 -1.65 23.13 1.89
C PRO A 503 -0.67 24.22 2.37
N TYR A 504 0.17 24.77 1.50
CA TYR A 504 1.39 25.48 1.88
C TYR A 504 1.17 26.81 2.61
N ASN A 505 0.07 27.51 2.30
CA ASN A 505 -0.32 28.78 2.92
C ASN A 505 -1.26 28.62 4.14
N TYR A 506 -1.58 27.38 4.52
CA TYR A 506 -2.46 27.09 5.65
C TYR A 506 -1.67 26.79 6.93
N LYS A 507 -1.93 27.55 8.00
CA LYS A 507 -1.19 27.41 9.27
C LYS A 507 -1.62 26.23 10.14
N ASP A 508 -2.81 25.70 9.89
CA ASP A 508 -3.46 24.65 10.65
C ASP A 508 -3.22 23.24 10.08
N PHE A 509 -2.43 23.14 9.00
CA PHE A 509 -1.96 21.88 8.44
C PHE A 509 -0.72 21.33 9.17
N PRO A 510 -0.65 20.00 9.40
CA PRO A 510 0.55 19.37 9.91
C PRO A 510 1.78 19.61 9.03
N LYS A 511 2.94 19.83 9.66
CA LYS A 511 4.21 20.03 8.96
C LYS A 511 4.73 18.69 8.40
N THR A 512 4.76 18.58 7.08
CA THR A 512 5.41 17.51 6.31
C THR A 512 5.52 17.96 4.84
N THR A 513 6.10 17.12 3.99
CA THR A 513 6.11 17.31 2.53
C THR A 513 4.76 16.88 1.94
N TYR A 514 4.25 17.67 0.99
CA TYR A 514 3.02 17.35 0.26
C TYR A 514 3.29 17.50 -1.23
N TYR A 515 3.06 16.43 -1.98
CA TYR A 515 3.01 16.47 -3.44
C TYR A 515 1.54 16.45 -3.85
N SER A 516 1.07 17.49 -4.54
CA SER A 516 -0.35 17.67 -4.86
C SER A 516 -0.54 17.80 -6.37
N ARG A 517 -1.28 16.86 -6.97
CA ARG A 517 -1.78 16.98 -8.35
C ARG A 517 -3.23 17.42 -8.36
N TYR A 518 -3.61 18.17 -9.40
CA TYR A 518 -4.95 18.66 -9.62
C TYR A 518 -5.26 18.78 -11.12
N LYS A 519 -6.43 18.31 -11.52
CA LYS A 519 -6.97 18.50 -12.87
C LYS A 519 -8.49 18.69 -12.77
N ASP A 520 -9.06 19.58 -13.56
CA ASP A 520 -10.51 19.74 -13.66
C ASP A 520 -10.99 19.80 -15.11
N SER A 521 -12.31 19.83 -15.31
CA SER A 521 -12.93 19.80 -16.63
C SER A 521 -12.69 21.05 -17.48
N THR A 522 -12.00 22.07 -16.96
CA THR A 522 -11.60 23.26 -17.72
C THR A 522 -10.23 23.10 -18.38
N TYR A 523 -9.48 22.06 -18.03
CA TYR A 523 -8.17 21.78 -18.60
C TYR A 523 -8.28 21.41 -20.08
N GLU A 524 -7.53 22.12 -20.91
CA GLU A 524 -7.31 21.85 -22.32
C GLU A 524 -5.86 21.40 -22.52
N ASN A 525 -5.70 20.19 -23.07
CA ASN A 525 -4.39 19.56 -23.24
C ASN A 525 -3.61 20.17 -24.41
N ILE A 526 -2.33 20.47 -24.20
CA ILE A 526 -1.38 20.75 -25.29
C ILE A 526 -0.46 19.55 -25.48
N CYS A 527 0.13 19.07 -24.39
CA CYS A 527 1.10 17.99 -24.40
C CYS A 527 0.99 17.12 -23.11
N ASP A 528 0.61 15.86 -23.28
CA ASP A 528 0.60 14.81 -22.25
C ASP A 528 1.40 13.55 -22.62
N PHE A 529 2.10 13.55 -23.77
CA PHE A 529 3.05 12.50 -24.17
C PHE A 529 2.43 11.10 -24.38
N GLU A 530 1.13 11.05 -24.64
CA GLU A 530 0.37 9.81 -24.87
C GLU A 530 0.14 9.52 -26.36
N GLU A 531 0.43 10.47 -27.24
CA GLU A 531 0.03 10.45 -28.66
C GLU A 531 0.84 9.49 -29.53
N ASP A 532 2.15 9.41 -29.33
CA ASP A 532 3.07 8.61 -30.13
C ASP A 532 4.42 8.38 -29.40
N THR A 533 5.52 8.23 -30.14
CA THR A 533 6.87 8.00 -29.58
C THR A 533 7.92 8.98 -30.14
N ASN A 534 7.47 10.08 -30.75
CA ASN A 534 8.31 11.08 -31.38
C ASN A 534 8.48 12.28 -30.44
N LEU A 535 9.67 12.47 -29.88
CA LEU A 535 9.96 13.56 -28.92
C LEU A 535 9.71 15.00 -29.45
N GLN A 536 9.42 15.16 -30.76
CA GLN A 536 9.15 16.44 -31.41
C GLN A 536 7.66 16.67 -31.71
N SER A 537 6.79 15.68 -31.51
CA SER A 537 5.34 15.88 -31.58
C SER A 537 4.82 16.44 -30.25
N ALA A 538 3.69 17.12 -30.33
CA ALA A 538 2.86 17.45 -29.18
C ALA A 538 1.48 16.81 -29.37
N SER A 539 0.75 16.63 -28.27
CA SER A 539 -0.54 15.93 -28.27
C SER A 539 -1.62 16.67 -29.06
N THR A 540 -1.52 18.01 -29.14
CA THR A 540 -2.35 18.81 -30.04
C THR A 540 -1.80 18.78 -31.46
N PHE A 541 -2.62 18.29 -32.39
CA PHE A 541 -2.22 18.14 -33.79
C PHE A 541 -1.67 19.43 -34.40
N GLY A 542 -0.45 19.38 -34.93
CA GLY A 542 0.20 20.50 -35.63
C GLY A 542 1.10 21.35 -34.75
N ASP A 543 0.94 21.29 -33.43
CA ASP A 543 1.93 21.81 -32.49
C ASP A 543 3.20 20.95 -32.55
N TYR A 544 4.35 21.51 -32.21
CA TYR A 544 5.62 20.78 -32.26
C TYR A 544 6.58 21.22 -31.16
N ILE A 545 7.49 20.32 -30.82
CA ILE A 545 8.43 20.47 -29.71
C ILE A 545 9.85 20.61 -30.25
N ASP A 546 10.62 21.52 -29.65
CA ASP A 546 12.05 21.67 -29.89
C ASP A 546 12.79 21.73 -28.55
N PHE A 547 13.99 21.17 -28.50
CA PHE A 547 14.77 21.12 -27.27
C PHE A 547 16.26 21.16 -27.55
N SER A 548 17.03 21.72 -26.61
CA SER A 548 18.48 21.86 -26.77
C SER A 548 19.22 21.77 -25.44
N ASN A 549 20.49 21.36 -25.52
CA ASN A 549 21.46 21.34 -24.42
C ASN A 549 21.06 20.50 -23.19
N PHE A 550 20.17 19.51 -23.29
CA PHE A 550 19.97 18.53 -22.21
C PHE A 550 21.09 17.48 -22.22
N SER A 551 21.47 16.96 -21.05
CA SER A 551 22.40 15.83 -20.97
C SER A 551 21.73 14.51 -21.35
N ASP A 552 20.44 14.40 -21.03
CA ASP A 552 19.57 13.30 -21.41
C ASP A 552 18.12 13.78 -21.51
N ILE A 553 17.36 13.24 -22.47
CA ILE A 553 15.95 13.54 -22.68
C ILE A 553 15.24 12.31 -23.27
N TYR A 554 14.13 11.90 -22.66
CA TYR A 554 13.31 10.80 -23.14
C TYR A 554 11.87 10.88 -22.60
N GLU A 555 10.94 10.28 -23.33
CA GLU A 555 9.58 10.04 -22.85
C GLU A 555 9.46 8.65 -22.22
N GLY A 556 8.67 8.54 -21.15
CA GLY A 556 8.36 7.25 -20.56
C GLY A 556 7.38 7.31 -19.40
N ALA A 557 6.92 6.13 -18.98
CA ALA A 557 5.96 6.01 -17.90
C ALA A 557 6.50 6.53 -16.56
N ASN A 558 5.70 7.32 -15.87
CA ASN A 558 6.07 7.82 -14.54
C ASN A 558 6.01 6.69 -13.48
N SER A 559 6.87 6.79 -12.46
CA SER A 559 6.91 5.87 -11.33
C SER A 559 6.18 6.49 -10.14
N TYR A 560 5.27 5.75 -9.51
CA TYR A 560 4.54 6.20 -8.34
C TYR A 560 4.95 5.39 -7.12
N GLY A 561 6.19 5.54 -6.67
CA GLY A 561 6.80 4.64 -5.68
C GLY A 561 7.58 3.52 -6.34
N GLU A 562 7.25 2.27 -6.06
CA GLU A 562 7.96 1.10 -6.62
C GLU A 562 7.41 0.64 -7.97
N ASP A 563 6.16 0.97 -8.27
CA ASP A 563 5.48 0.59 -9.51
C ASP A 563 5.47 1.72 -10.54
N LYS A 564 5.47 1.33 -11.81
CA LYS A 564 5.28 2.24 -12.94
C LYS A 564 3.80 2.32 -13.32
N GLY A 565 3.33 3.55 -13.53
CA GLY A 565 2.04 3.78 -14.16
C GLY A 565 2.07 3.45 -15.66
N LYS A 566 0.98 3.78 -16.35
CA LYS A 566 0.91 3.74 -17.82
C LYS A 566 0.86 5.13 -18.46
N ASN A 567 0.84 6.19 -17.64
CA ASN A 567 0.91 7.57 -18.11
C ASN A 567 2.38 7.95 -18.32
N ASN A 568 2.71 8.38 -19.53
CA ASN A 568 3.99 8.90 -19.93
C ASN A 568 4.19 10.35 -19.46
N CYS A 569 5.45 10.75 -19.46
CA CYS A 569 5.89 12.12 -19.25
C CYS A 569 7.25 12.29 -19.95
N VAL A 570 7.69 13.53 -20.15
CA VAL A 570 9.06 13.80 -20.62
C VAL A 570 9.99 13.96 -19.42
N PHE A 571 11.10 13.22 -19.43
CA PHE A 571 12.19 13.33 -18.47
C PHE A 571 13.29 14.21 -19.05
N LEU A 572 13.75 15.18 -18.25
CA LEU A 572 14.73 16.18 -18.66
C LEU A 572 15.90 16.20 -17.67
N SER A 573 17.08 15.80 -18.12
CA SER A 573 18.34 15.96 -17.36
C SER A 573 19.03 17.25 -17.81
N THR A 574 18.96 18.29 -16.97
CA THR A 574 19.33 19.67 -17.35
C THR A 574 20.84 19.91 -17.30
N ASN A 575 21.36 20.70 -18.24
CA ASN A 575 22.65 21.38 -18.18
C ASN A 575 22.43 22.89 -18.07
N ASP A 576 23.52 23.65 -18.01
CA ASP A 576 23.45 25.10 -18.17
C ASP A 576 22.92 25.47 -19.57
N LYS A 577 21.95 26.39 -19.61
CA LYS A 577 21.28 26.86 -20.83
C LYS A 577 20.55 25.73 -21.59
N SER A 578 20.02 24.74 -20.87
CA SER A 578 19.03 23.82 -21.43
C SER A 578 17.73 24.55 -21.73
N ARG A 579 17.04 24.14 -22.79
CA ARG A 579 15.79 24.75 -23.21
C ARG A 579 14.84 23.72 -23.80
N TYR A 580 13.59 23.73 -23.36
CA TYR A 580 12.50 22.93 -23.90
C TYR A 580 11.36 23.85 -24.36
N GLN A 581 10.96 23.77 -25.62
CA GLN A 581 10.01 24.68 -26.28
C GLN A 581 8.85 23.92 -26.90
N ILE A 582 7.66 24.47 -26.77
CA ILE A 582 6.44 23.99 -27.42
C ILE A 582 5.88 25.13 -28.28
N PHE A 583 5.87 24.93 -29.59
CA PHE A 583 5.34 25.87 -30.55
C PHE A 583 3.87 25.54 -30.85
N LEU A 584 3.01 26.50 -30.56
CA LEU A 584 1.55 26.38 -30.69
C LEU A 584 1.12 26.90 -32.06
N ARG A 585 0.58 26.01 -32.89
CA ARG A 585 -0.10 26.38 -34.14
C ARG A 585 -1.61 26.49 -33.94
N ASN A 586 -2.16 25.71 -33.02
CA ASN A 586 -3.56 25.80 -32.63
C ASN A 586 -3.67 26.53 -31.30
N ILE A 587 -4.19 27.76 -31.33
CA ILE A 587 -4.30 28.59 -30.14
C ILE A 587 -5.62 28.23 -29.42
N PRO A 588 -5.57 27.72 -28.18
CA PRO A 588 -6.78 27.40 -27.43
C PRO A 588 -7.59 28.66 -27.10
N GLN A 589 -8.92 28.57 -27.21
CA GLN A 589 -9.83 29.74 -27.19
C GLN A 589 -10.11 30.31 -25.79
N LYS A 590 -9.89 29.54 -24.72
CA LYS A 590 -10.18 29.98 -23.34
C LYS A 590 -9.04 29.61 -22.41
N ARG A 591 -8.40 30.61 -21.83
CA ARG A 591 -7.26 30.42 -20.94
C ARG A 591 -7.14 31.56 -19.93
N GLN A 592 -7.17 31.21 -18.65
CA GLN A 592 -6.74 32.10 -17.57
C GLN A 592 -5.40 31.63 -17.00
N PHE A 593 -5.14 30.32 -17.01
CA PHE A 593 -3.97 29.75 -16.38
C PHE A 593 -3.18 28.87 -17.34
N LEU A 594 -1.85 28.96 -17.27
CA LEU A 594 -0.94 27.92 -17.75
C LEU A 594 -0.82 26.84 -16.67
N VAL A 595 -1.00 25.58 -17.05
CA VAL A 595 -0.98 24.42 -16.15
C VAL A 595 -0.02 23.36 -16.66
N PHE A 596 0.75 22.77 -15.76
CA PHE A 596 1.59 21.60 -16.05
C PHE A 596 1.93 20.87 -14.75
N ASP A 597 2.20 19.59 -14.85
CA ASP A 597 2.73 18.77 -13.77
C ASP A 597 4.26 18.79 -13.83
N LEU A 598 4.89 19.06 -12.69
CA LEU A 598 6.35 19.08 -12.52
C LEU A 598 6.75 18.13 -11.38
N GLU A 599 7.70 17.24 -11.65
CA GLU A 599 8.34 16.41 -10.64
C GLU A 599 9.86 16.63 -10.65
N ASN A 600 10.47 16.69 -9.47
CA ASN A 600 11.91 16.72 -9.31
C ASN A 600 12.40 15.45 -8.61
N PHE A 601 13.46 14.84 -9.15
CA PHE A 601 14.02 13.57 -8.64
C PHE A 601 15.22 13.77 -7.71
N GLU A 602 15.66 15.02 -7.57
CA GLU A 602 16.83 15.40 -6.77
C GLU A 602 16.57 16.71 -6.01
N GLU A 603 17.47 17.05 -5.08
CA GLU A 603 17.50 18.37 -4.47
C GLU A 603 17.93 19.41 -5.52
N ILE A 604 17.02 20.32 -5.87
CA ILE A 604 17.30 21.37 -6.84
C ILE A 604 18.18 22.45 -6.18
N ASN A 605 19.35 22.68 -6.78
CA ASN A 605 20.38 23.58 -6.25
C ASN A 605 20.19 25.06 -6.62
N ASP A 606 19.53 25.35 -7.75
CA ASP A 606 19.36 26.73 -8.26
C ASP A 606 18.00 26.93 -8.93
N TYR A 607 16.95 27.18 -8.14
CA TYR A 607 15.64 27.54 -8.67
C TYR A 607 15.63 28.92 -9.35
N ASP A 608 16.59 29.79 -9.07
CA ASP A 608 16.66 31.11 -9.72
C ASP A 608 16.94 31.00 -11.21
N GLY A 609 17.59 29.90 -11.63
CA GLY A 609 17.87 29.59 -13.02
C GLY A 609 16.72 28.95 -13.82
N PHE A 610 15.65 28.47 -13.17
CA PHE A 610 14.52 27.86 -13.88
C PHE A 610 13.40 28.88 -14.12
N LYS A 611 13.22 29.24 -15.39
CA LYS A 611 12.22 30.20 -15.86
C LYS A 611 11.24 29.56 -16.83
N ILE A 612 10.03 30.09 -16.82
CA ILE A 612 9.03 29.80 -17.84
C ILE A 612 8.82 31.07 -18.63
N LYS A 613 8.89 30.96 -19.95
CA LYS A 613 8.70 32.06 -20.88
C LYS A 613 7.54 31.73 -21.79
N ILE A 614 6.69 32.71 -22.04
CA ILE A 614 5.70 32.67 -23.11
C ILE A 614 6.01 33.74 -24.14
N SER A 615 5.71 33.46 -25.41
CA SER A 615 5.81 34.43 -26.50
C SER A 615 4.54 34.43 -27.33
N ASP A 616 4.16 35.59 -27.86
CA ASP A 616 3.03 35.72 -28.77
C ASP A 616 3.45 35.68 -30.25
N MET A 617 2.46 35.68 -31.15
CA MET A 617 2.66 35.60 -32.61
C MET A 617 3.44 36.79 -33.20
N VAL A 618 3.50 37.94 -32.51
CA VAL A 618 4.25 39.12 -32.97
C VAL A 618 5.67 39.18 -32.40
N GLY A 619 6.00 38.27 -31.48
CA GLY A 619 7.35 38.08 -30.92
C GLY A 619 7.56 38.78 -29.57
N GLU A 620 6.53 39.36 -28.97
CA GLU A 620 6.61 39.86 -27.59
C GLU A 620 6.69 38.67 -26.63
N SER A 621 7.51 38.80 -25.59
CA SER A 621 7.72 37.71 -24.64
C SER A 621 7.81 38.20 -23.21
N ALA A 622 7.46 37.31 -22.29
CA ALA A 622 7.51 37.53 -20.86
C ALA A 622 8.02 36.27 -20.17
N SER A 623 8.79 36.43 -19.10
CA SER A 623 9.35 35.31 -18.33
C SER A 623 8.99 35.43 -16.86
N LEU A 624 8.71 34.31 -16.23
CA LEU A 624 8.46 34.17 -14.79
C LEU A 624 9.43 33.16 -14.19
N ASN A 625 9.81 33.38 -12.94
CA ASN A 625 10.64 32.42 -12.21
C ASN A 625 9.76 31.35 -11.56
N ILE A 626 10.15 30.08 -11.68
CA ILE A 626 9.35 28.97 -11.17
C ILE A 626 9.24 28.95 -9.64
N LYS A 627 10.23 29.49 -8.92
CA LYS A 627 10.35 29.42 -7.46
C LYS A 627 9.17 30.09 -6.74
N ASP A 628 8.53 31.04 -7.41
CA ASP A 628 7.40 31.80 -6.88
C ASP A 628 6.10 30.96 -6.88
N TYR A 629 6.08 29.87 -7.65
CA TYR A 629 4.92 29.00 -7.83
C TYR A 629 5.16 27.57 -7.32
N PHE A 630 6.38 27.04 -7.49
CA PHE A 630 6.71 25.66 -7.14
C PHE A 630 7.23 25.52 -5.72
N PRO A 631 6.58 24.68 -4.89
CA PRO A 631 7.06 24.41 -3.55
C PRO A 631 8.27 23.46 -3.65
N ALA A 632 9.45 24.07 -3.68
CA ALA A 632 10.76 23.48 -3.89
C ALA A 632 11.17 22.36 -2.89
N TYR A 633 10.49 21.23 -2.87
CA TYR A 633 10.81 20.12 -1.96
C TYR A 633 11.79 19.16 -2.59
N PRO A 634 12.87 18.75 -1.89
CA PRO A 634 13.58 17.55 -2.30
C PRO A 634 12.64 16.33 -2.21
N PRO A 635 12.91 15.25 -2.98
CA PRO A 635 12.26 13.97 -2.75
C PRO A 635 12.30 13.58 -1.27
N THR A 636 11.23 12.95 -0.80
CA THR A 636 11.15 12.49 0.58
C THR A 636 12.07 11.30 0.76
N LYS A 637 13.20 11.53 1.45
CA LYS A 637 14.12 10.47 1.87
C LYS A 637 13.47 9.61 2.95
N VAL A 638 13.33 8.32 2.67
CA VAL A 638 12.62 7.32 3.48
C VAL A 638 13.49 6.11 3.76
N TYR A 639 13.56 5.71 5.02
CA TYR A 639 14.08 4.42 5.47
C TYR A 639 12.88 3.61 5.97
N LEU A 640 12.30 2.75 5.13
CA LEU A 640 11.09 2.00 5.48
C LEU A 640 11.35 1.04 6.66
N TYR A 641 12.51 0.38 6.63
CA TYR A 641 12.96 -0.54 7.65
C TYR A 641 14.10 0.06 8.50
N LYS A 642 14.27 -0.46 9.72
CA LYS A 642 15.39 -0.09 10.61
C LYS A 642 16.71 -0.58 10.03
N SER A 643 16.67 -1.72 9.36
CA SER A 643 17.80 -2.24 8.60
C SER A 643 18.24 -1.28 7.49
N ASP A 644 17.31 -0.66 6.75
CA ASP A 644 17.63 0.37 5.75
C ASP A 644 18.52 1.47 6.35
N HIS A 645 18.19 1.95 7.56
CA HIS A 645 18.99 2.97 8.23
C HIS A 645 20.36 2.45 8.69
N VAL A 646 20.49 1.17 9.04
CA VAL A 646 21.78 0.56 9.42
C VAL A 646 22.71 0.42 8.21
N PHE A 647 22.14 0.14 7.03
CA PHE A 647 22.89 -0.09 5.79
C PHE A 647 22.92 1.13 4.85
N ASP A 648 22.29 2.23 5.25
CA ASP A 648 22.08 3.45 4.46
C ASP A 648 21.36 3.19 3.11
N ASP A 649 20.41 2.26 3.10
CA ASP A 649 19.62 1.84 1.92
C ASP A 649 18.26 2.56 1.88
N TYR A 650 18.29 3.88 1.72
CA TYR A 650 17.08 4.70 1.66
C TYR A 650 16.47 4.76 0.26
N LYS A 651 15.18 5.08 0.23
CA LYS A 651 14.44 5.42 -1.00
C LYS A 651 14.12 6.91 -1.01
N ASN A 652 14.12 7.49 -2.21
CA ASN A 652 13.67 8.86 -2.44
C ASN A 652 12.32 8.80 -3.13
N TYR A 653 11.26 9.19 -2.41
CA TYR A 653 9.91 9.23 -2.96
C TYR A 653 9.49 10.65 -3.29
N SER A 654 9.03 10.84 -4.52
CA SER A 654 8.42 12.05 -5.04
C SER A 654 7.13 11.69 -5.76
N ALA A 655 6.37 12.72 -6.14
CA ALA A 655 5.29 12.61 -7.12
C ALA A 655 5.15 13.96 -7.83
N PRO A 656 4.54 14.01 -9.02
CA PRO A 656 4.32 15.26 -9.71
C PRO A 656 3.48 16.24 -8.88
N ILE A 657 3.75 17.52 -9.04
CA ILE A 657 2.96 18.62 -8.47
C ILE A 657 2.38 19.42 -9.62
N SER A 658 1.07 19.64 -9.61
CA SER A 658 0.42 20.49 -10.60
C SER A 658 0.68 21.96 -10.27
N LEU A 659 1.23 22.69 -11.23
CA LEU A 659 1.42 24.12 -11.16
C LEU A 659 0.33 24.83 -11.95
N ARG A 660 -0.10 25.97 -11.45
CA ARG A 660 -1.13 26.81 -12.07
C ARG A 660 -0.68 28.26 -11.98
N ILE A 661 -0.25 28.80 -13.11
CA ILE A 661 0.30 30.16 -13.24
C ILE A 661 -0.76 31.04 -13.92
N ASP A 662 -1.13 32.16 -13.31
CA ASP A 662 -2.07 33.11 -13.94
C ASP A 662 -1.37 33.79 -15.13
N LEU A 663 -2.02 33.80 -16.29
CA LEU A 663 -1.43 34.40 -17.48
C LEU A 663 -1.22 35.92 -17.31
N GLU A 664 -2.00 36.59 -16.46
CA GLU A 664 -1.82 38.00 -16.15
C GLU A 664 -0.49 38.28 -15.42
N ASP A 665 0.10 37.29 -14.73
CA ASP A 665 1.41 37.46 -14.09
C ASP A 665 2.52 37.70 -15.12
N PHE A 666 2.41 37.15 -16.33
CA PHE A 666 3.34 37.43 -17.43
C PHE A 666 3.20 38.87 -17.95
N LYS A 667 1.97 39.39 -17.98
CA LYS A 667 1.68 40.75 -18.43
C LYS A 667 2.22 41.81 -17.47
N ASN A 668 2.31 41.49 -16.17
CA ASN A 668 2.99 42.33 -15.19
C ASN A 668 4.48 42.52 -15.51
N ASN A 669 5.12 41.54 -16.14
CA ASN A 669 6.53 41.62 -16.55
C ASN A 669 6.71 42.23 -17.95
N ASN A 670 5.77 42.00 -18.87
CA ASN A 670 5.73 42.69 -20.17
C ASN A 670 4.29 43.07 -20.54
N PRO A 671 3.87 44.34 -20.38
CA PRO A 671 2.51 44.79 -20.70
C PRO A 671 2.13 44.70 -22.18
N LEU A 672 3.10 44.55 -23.09
CA LEU A 672 2.88 44.48 -24.53
C LEU A 672 2.49 43.08 -25.02
N ILE A 673 2.70 42.03 -24.21
CA ILE A 673 2.42 40.66 -24.63
C ILE A 673 0.92 40.43 -24.88
N ASN A 674 0.59 39.83 -26.01
CA ASN A 674 -0.77 39.42 -26.32
C ASN A 674 -1.06 38.00 -25.81
N LEU A 675 -1.70 37.92 -24.64
CA LEU A 675 -2.12 36.65 -24.02
C LEU A 675 -3.19 35.89 -24.82
N GLU A 676 -3.83 36.50 -25.83
CA GLU A 676 -4.78 35.83 -26.74
C GLU A 676 -4.07 35.17 -27.93
N GLU A 677 -2.79 35.46 -28.15
CA GLU A 677 -2.02 34.99 -29.31
C GLU A 677 -0.71 34.28 -28.93
N ILE A 678 -0.68 33.58 -27.79
CA ILE A 678 0.49 32.80 -27.34
C ILE A 678 0.81 31.73 -28.39
N SER A 679 2.03 31.80 -28.92
CA SER A 679 2.55 30.90 -29.97
C SER A 679 3.71 30.03 -29.50
N ASN A 680 4.30 30.31 -28.34
CA ASN A 680 5.40 29.53 -27.78
C ASN A 680 5.34 29.48 -26.25
N ILE A 681 5.56 28.29 -25.70
CA ILE A 681 5.81 28.06 -24.27
C ILE A 681 7.22 27.47 -24.15
N GLU A 682 8.08 28.12 -23.38
CA GLU A 682 9.49 27.77 -23.24
C GLU A 682 9.84 27.57 -21.76
N PHE A 683 10.38 26.40 -21.44
CA PHE A 683 11.01 26.08 -20.15
C PHE A 683 12.52 26.29 -20.32
N ASP A 684 13.05 27.31 -19.66
CA ASP A 684 14.43 27.78 -19.79
C ASP A 684 15.20 27.54 -18.49
N PHE A 685 16.39 26.95 -18.62
CA PHE A 685 17.25 26.57 -17.50
C PHE A 685 18.60 27.29 -17.63
N ASP A 686 18.74 28.47 -17.02
CA ASP A 686 19.99 29.25 -17.03
C ASP A 686 21.17 28.46 -16.45
N LYS A 687 20.90 27.62 -15.45
CA LYS A 687 21.82 26.67 -14.84
C LYS A 687 21.18 25.30 -14.70
N SER A 688 22.00 24.25 -14.62
CA SER A 688 21.54 22.90 -14.31
C SER A 688 20.83 22.84 -12.95
N ILE A 689 19.65 22.21 -12.94
CA ILE A 689 18.83 21.93 -11.75
C ILE A 689 18.71 20.43 -11.46
N GLY A 690 19.46 19.59 -12.17
CA GLY A 690 19.35 18.13 -12.09
C GLY A 690 18.26 17.56 -13.02
N GLN A 691 17.68 16.44 -12.60
CA GLN A 691 16.64 15.74 -13.36
C GLN A 691 15.24 16.12 -12.89
N ILE A 692 14.37 16.45 -13.85
CA ILE A 692 12.94 16.69 -13.66
C ILE A 692 12.11 15.88 -14.64
N SER A 693 10.81 15.79 -14.40
CA SER A 693 9.84 15.43 -15.44
C SER A 693 8.76 16.50 -15.60
N LEU A 694 8.27 16.64 -16.83
CA LEU A 694 7.14 17.47 -17.19
C LEU A 694 6.03 16.61 -17.77
N ASP A 695 4.79 16.90 -17.41
CA ASP A 695 3.59 16.19 -17.88
C ASP A 695 2.38 17.15 -17.89
N ASN A 696 1.30 16.77 -18.57
CA ASN A 696 0.02 17.47 -18.59
C ASN A 696 0.16 18.99 -18.81
N ILE A 697 0.93 19.39 -19.82
CA ILE A 697 1.12 20.79 -20.20
C ILE A 697 -0.11 21.25 -20.96
N GLY A 698 -0.74 22.32 -20.49
CA GLY A 698 -1.99 22.80 -21.06
C GLY A 698 -2.46 24.14 -20.49
N PHE A 699 -3.67 24.53 -20.86
CA PHE A 699 -4.34 25.71 -20.32
C PHE A 699 -5.57 25.33 -19.51
N ALA A 700 -5.99 26.20 -18.60
CA ALA A 700 -7.22 26.05 -17.86
C ALA A 700 -7.91 27.40 -17.61
N ASN A 701 -9.17 27.35 -17.18
CA ASN A 701 -9.98 28.55 -16.85
C ASN A 701 -10.12 28.80 -15.35
#